data_AF-A0A6A6IA24-F1
#
_entry.id   AF-A0A6A6IA24-F1
#
_cell.length_a   1.000
_cell.length_b   1.000
_cell.length_c   1.000
_cell.angle_alpha   90.00
_cell.angle_beta   90.00
_cell.angle_gamma   90.00
#
_symmetry.space_group_name_H-M   'P 1'
#
loop_
_entity.id
_entity.type
_entity.pdbx_description
1 polymer ?
#
loop_
_entity_poly.entity_id
_entity_poly.type
_entity_poly.pdbx_seq_one_letter_code
_entity_poly.pdbx_strand_id
1 'polypeptide(L)'
;MDFAKLMSAHIKKGKESAPPSEPDKKYLKRSEVEAQRQAAYRAEQEAAEKARQERLSQKRKAEEEEAAREEQRREKRRRLAEESRRRREEEEEEEERRRRKRLGLPDLPPKKEGEDEGTPVPEEEDIPDEELVAKLRALHEPAILFGETHKQRLKRYKKRVGSDSLKATMTDGPIPTTLQLVPEKDMKVELKIPKDKEGREFLFRQLASYFTMVLQEWEDTLARRSTDVQNSYQGKQAYGAMVQARENLRPLFKKMEKYELDDGILEPVVEIVHAAQERRYVDANDGYLRLSIGKAAWPIGVTMESYFTYAPEPESPVNHDILFRPGIALDGSDTFTPRTLIYDLKGAFGSMKKVGPLYEPEDDANVERSGVWPSKPIIQRSQPIPPSSYQTHLDAGLEPPPLSASTVRYWSDYSRIYYHPKSLVQLSEFEVNDKLMPFEKWQVGAELFEKLEREVDLVDRDLRPFVEECDGIQGIQIMTGIDDAWGGWASGWLERMRDEYGKLSIWTWGLGDQGGNMATPREKRLQQIENTSRSLQVLAEQSSVFIPMSNSPAKSPSYLSFDSSSPWHVGALQAVALESMTMPTRLRATDGRRGTLQALEETFNSTGKRRIAKFGMSIADPDVLSEKASEQIAQAEKAGSTTSHRTSEEGGEQLAEFDIDVFTKDYRMAPTKPKKREHVFGRAETSRGEWNVGEDRDPHERFAEGPAVQRFTAPLLFPLLDSFPSSIFDVGSGKANKIAVYAGLTTSTAVADQVRTVEQIVRRMHMVSLEERETLCNGLQTIAEEYDEGWDSGSDSDEDD
;
A
#
# COMPACT_ATOMS: atom_id res chain seq x y z
N MET A 1 -42.31 31.91 -9.50
CA MET A 1 -42.02 32.32 -8.12
C MET A 1 -42.75 33.64 -7.88
N ASP A 2 -43.83 33.60 -7.11
CA ASP A 2 -44.83 34.67 -7.01
C ASP A 2 -44.46 35.64 -5.87
N PHE A 3 -43.92 36.80 -6.23
CA PHE A 3 -43.38 37.81 -5.30
C PHE A 3 -44.44 38.35 -4.32
N ALA A 4 -45.72 38.29 -4.72
CA ALA A 4 -46.85 38.67 -3.88
C ALA A 4 -47.08 37.72 -2.69
N LYS A 5 -46.77 36.42 -2.84
CA LYS A 5 -46.82 35.44 -1.75
C LYS A 5 -45.71 35.64 -0.72
N LEU A 6 -44.53 36.09 -1.15
CA LEU A 6 -43.41 36.39 -0.26
C LEU A 6 -43.65 37.66 0.56
N MET A 7 -44.22 38.71 -0.05
CA MET A 7 -44.55 39.94 0.66
C MET A 7 -45.71 39.77 1.63
N SER A 8 -46.75 39.00 1.27
CA SER A 8 -47.86 38.71 2.19
C SER A 8 -47.43 37.84 3.39
N ALA A 9 -46.48 36.92 3.21
CA ALA A 9 -45.88 36.17 4.30
C ALA A 9 -45.06 37.05 5.27
N HIS A 10 -44.33 38.05 4.74
CA HIS A 10 -43.58 39.00 5.58
C HIS A 10 -44.50 39.96 6.36
N ILE A 11 -45.61 40.40 5.75
CA ILE A 11 -46.59 41.28 6.42
C ILE A 11 -47.37 40.53 7.50
N LYS A 12 -47.65 39.24 7.32
CA LYS A 12 -48.32 38.42 8.34
C LYS A 12 -47.43 38.16 9.57
N LYS A 13 -46.12 38.02 9.37
CA LYS A 13 -45.15 37.81 10.46
C LYS A 13 -44.98 39.04 11.36
N GLY A 14 -45.28 40.24 10.85
CA GLY A 14 -45.26 41.50 11.61
C GLY A 14 -46.53 41.82 12.40
N LYS A 15 -47.57 40.97 12.36
CA LYS A 15 -48.91 41.30 12.90
C LYS A 15 -49.48 40.32 13.94
N GLU A 16 -48.66 39.41 14.49
CA GLU A 16 -49.03 38.68 15.70
C GLU A 16 -48.45 39.41 16.92
N SER A 17 -49.29 40.24 17.49
CA SER A 17 -49.13 40.92 18.77
C SER A 17 -48.82 39.93 19.89
N ALA A 18 -47.74 40.19 20.62
CA ALA A 18 -47.39 39.52 21.87
C ALA A 18 -48.59 39.53 22.85
N PRO A 19 -48.80 38.45 23.63
CA PRO A 19 -49.84 38.42 24.66
C PRO A 19 -49.53 39.47 25.76
N PRO A 20 -50.56 39.97 26.47
CA PRO A 20 -50.40 41.06 27.42
C PRO A 20 -49.46 40.64 28.56
N SER A 21 -48.38 41.39 28.75
CA SER A 21 -47.44 41.23 29.85
C SER A 21 -48.16 41.48 31.19
N GLU A 22 -48.22 40.46 32.03
CA GLU A 22 -48.55 40.60 33.45
C GLU A 22 -47.60 41.62 34.12
N PRO A 23 -48.04 42.33 35.18
CA PRO A 23 -47.24 43.39 35.78
C PRO A 23 -45.95 42.83 36.37
N ASP A 24 -44.80 43.33 35.90
CA ASP A 24 -43.46 42.99 36.36
C ASP A 24 -43.38 43.11 37.89
N LYS A 25 -43.43 41.95 38.57
CA LYS A 25 -43.17 41.89 40.01
C LYS A 25 -41.67 42.11 40.20
N LYS A 26 -41.31 43.30 40.70
CA LYS A 26 -39.93 43.73 41.02
C LYS A 26 -39.16 42.78 41.97
N TYR A 27 -39.82 41.81 42.58
CA TYR A 27 -39.21 40.75 43.39
C TYR A 27 -39.85 39.40 43.07
N LEU A 28 -39.09 38.48 42.45
CA LEU A 28 -39.48 37.10 42.21
C LEU A 28 -38.85 36.18 43.27
N LYS A 29 -39.62 35.22 43.79
CA LYS A 29 -39.08 34.25 44.75
C LYS A 29 -38.14 33.28 44.02
N ARG A 30 -37.04 32.88 44.67
CA ARG A 30 -36.01 32.00 44.08
C ARG A 30 -36.58 30.69 43.52
N SER A 31 -37.64 30.16 44.13
CA SER A 31 -38.39 28.97 43.68
C SER A 31 -39.12 29.18 42.35
N GLU A 32 -39.60 30.39 42.07
CA GLU A 32 -40.31 30.72 40.83
C GLU A 32 -39.33 30.87 39.65
N VAL A 33 -38.15 31.45 39.91
CA VAL A 33 -37.06 31.56 38.91
C VAL A 33 -36.49 30.19 38.54
N GLU A 34 -36.36 29.29 39.52
CA GLU A 34 -35.85 27.95 39.29
C GLU A 34 -36.88 27.06 38.57
N ALA A 35 -38.17 27.20 38.90
CA ALA A 35 -39.25 26.58 38.15
C ALA A 35 -39.30 27.07 36.69
N GLN A 36 -39.10 28.36 36.45
CA GLN A 36 -39.02 28.93 35.09
C GLN A 36 -37.82 28.38 34.31
N ARG A 37 -36.64 28.22 34.94
CA ARG A 37 -35.49 27.58 34.30
C ARG A 37 -35.74 26.12 33.96
N GLN A 38 -36.36 25.36 34.86
CA GLN A 38 -36.68 23.95 34.61
C GLN A 38 -37.74 23.77 33.52
N ALA A 39 -38.69 24.72 33.42
CA ALA A 39 -39.69 24.72 32.35
C ALA A 39 -39.05 25.08 31.00
N ALA A 40 -38.17 26.09 30.96
CA ALA A 40 -37.43 26.45 29.75
C ALA A 40 -36.54 25.30 29.25
N TYR A 41 -35.84 24.62 30.16
CA TYR A 41 -34.98 23.48 29.82
C TYR A 41 -35.79 22.29 29.25
N ARG A 42 -36.96 21.99 29.84
CA ARG A 42 -37.84 20.94 29.32
C ARG A 42 -38.43 21.30 27.96
N ALA A 43 -38.83 22.55 27.75
CA ALA A 43 -39.31 23.02 26.46
C ALA A 43 -38.22 22.96 25.38
N GLU A 44 -36.97 23.25 25.73
CA GLU A 44 -35.82 23.12 24.83
C GLU A 44 -35.53 21.66 24.46
N GLN A 45 -35.62 20.73 25.42
CA GLN A 45 -35.47 19.30 25.14
C GLN A 45 -36.57 18.75 24.24
N GLU A 46 -37.85 19.11 24.48
CA GLU A 46 -38.97 18.68 23.64
C GLU A 46 -38.86 19.27 22.22
N ALA A 47 -38.39 20.52 22.09
CA ALA A 47 -38.15 21.13 20.79
C ALA A 47 -37.02 20.43 20.01
N ALA A 48 -35.94 20.05 20.69
CA ALA A 48 -34.82 19.33 20.09
C ALA A 48 -35.23 17.92 19.63
N GLU A 49 -36.04 17.21 20.42
CA GLU A 49 -36.54 15.89 20.07
C GLU A 49 -37.50 15.93 18.87
N LYS A 50 -38.39 16.94 18.83
CA LYS A 50 -39.29 17.16 17.70
C LYS A 50 -38.52 17.51 16.41
N ALA A 51 -37.48 18.35 16.50
CA ALA A 51 -36.62 18.68 15.37
C ALA A 51 -35.85 17.45 14.84
N ARG A 52 -35.43 16.54 15.74
CA ARG A 52 -34.81 15.27 15.35
C ARG A 52 -35.78 14.35 14.63
N GLN A 53 -37.02 14.23 15.12
CA GLN A 53 -38.07 13.45 14.46
C GLN A 53 -38.44 13.99 13.08
N GLU A 54 -38.51 15.32 12.93
CA GLU A 54 -38.75 15.98 11.63
C GLU A 54 -37.60 15.77 10.64
N ARG A 55 -36.33 15.80 11.09
CA ARG A 55 -35.19 15.47 10.22
C ARG A 55 -35.22 14.01 9.76
N LEU A 56 -35.59 13.09 10.65
CA LEU A 56 -35.70 11.66 10.30
C LEU A 56 -36.82 11.40 9.30
N SER A 57 -37.97 12.08 9.44
CA SER A 57 -39.07 11.93 8.48
C SER A 57 -38.75 12.55 7.13
N GLN A 58 -38.05 13.69 7.10
CA GLN A 58 -37.55 14.29 5.85
C GLN A 58 -36.52 13.39 5.16
N LYS A 59 -35.61 12.77 5.92
CA LYS A 59 -34.62 11.82 5.37
C LYS A 59 -35.29 10.61 4.72
N ARG A 60 -36.26 9.97 5.41
CA ARG A 60 -37.01 8.84 4.84
C ARG A 60 -37.77 9.21 3.57
N LYS A 61 -38.35 10.41 3.54
CA LYS A 61 -39.07 10.91 2.36
C LYS A 61 -38.13 11.18 1.17
N ALA A 62 -36.91 11.68 1.44
CA ALA A 62 -35.89 11.89 0.41
C ALA A 62 -35.37 10.55 -0.15
N GLU A 63 -35.13 9.56 0.71
CA GLU A 63 -34.73 8.19 0.30
C GLU A 63 -35.81 7.51 -0.55
N GLU A 64 -37.09 7.63 -0.20
CA GLU A 64 -38.20 7.10 -1.00
C GLU A 64 -38.33 7.80 -2.38
N GLU A 65 -38.13 9.11 -2.44
CA GLU A 65 -38.19 9.87 -3.70
C GLU A 65 -36.99 9.57 -4.62
N GLU A 66 -35.80 9.35 -4.04
CA GLU A 66 -34.59 8.96 -4.77
C GLU A 66 -34.72 7.54 -5.35
N ALA A 67 -35.20 6.58 -4.56
CA ALA A 67 -35.47 5.22 -5.02
C ALA A 67 -36.47 5.19 -6.19
N ALA A 68 -37.54 6.00 -6.13
CA ALA A 68 -38.51 6.11 -7.22
C ALA A 68 -37.90 6.70 -8.50
N ARG A 69 -36.97 7.66 -8.40
CA ARG A 69 -36.24 8.20 -9.56
C ARG A 69 -35.29 7.18 -10.16
N GLU A 70 -34.65 6.34 -9.35
CA GLU A 70 -33.79 5.26 -9.83
C GLU A 70 -34.57 4.18 -10.58
N GLU A 71 -35.74 3.79 -10.09
CA GLU A 71 -36.62 2.84 -10.80
C GLU A 71 -37.06 3.38 -12.16
N GLN A 72 -37.42 4.67 -12.25
CA GLN A 72 -37.75 5.32 -13.51
C GLN A 72 -36.58 5.35 -14.50
N ARG A 73 -35.35 5.61 -14.01
CA ARG A 73 -34.13 5.53 -14.85
C ARG A 73 -33.87 4.11 -15.33
N ARG A 74 -34.09 3.10 -14.48
CA ARG A 74 -33.93 1.68 -14.80
C ARG A 74 -34.93 1.21 -15.85
N GLU A 75 -36.19 1.63 -15.76
CA GLU A 75 -37.21 1.36 -16.78
C GLU A 75 -36.90 2.04 -18.11
N LYS A 76 -36.47 3.31 -18.09
CA LYS A 76 -36.07 4.04 -19.31
C LYS A 76 -34.88 3.37 -20.01
N ARG A 77 -33.89 2.89 -19.24
CA ARG A 77 -32.74 2.14 -19.76
C ARG A 77 -33.15 0.79 -20.36
N ARG A 78 -34.14 0.11 -19.76
CA ARG A 78 -34.70 -1.14 -20.31
C ARG A 78 -35.40 -0.91 -21.65
N ARG A 79 -36.21 0.15 -21.75
CA ARG A 79 -36.90 0.52 -23.01
C ARG A 79 -35.93 0.88 -24.13
N LEU A 80 -34.90 1.70 -23.83
CA LEU A 80 -33.88 2.06 -24.82
C LEU A 80 -33.06 0.85 -25.29
N ALA A 81 -32.77 -0.10 -24.41
CA ALA A 81 -32.08 -1.34 -24.78
C ALA A 81 -32.93 -2.21 -25.71
N GLU A 82 -34.22 -2.34 -25.44
CA GLU A 82 -35.17 -3.09 -26.27
C GLU A 82 -35.36 -2.45 -27.65
N GLU A 83 -35.44 -1.12 -27.70
CA GLU A 83 -35.52 -0.35 -28.95
C GLU A 83 -34.22 -0.44 -29.78
N SER A 84 -33.05 -0.42 -29.12
CA SER A 84 -31.76 -0.60 -29.80
C SER A 84 -31.57 -2.01 -30.37
N ARG A 85 -32.09 -3.03 -29.68
CA ARG A 85 -32.02 -4.41 -30.13
C ARG A 85 -32.88 -4.63 -31.37
N ARG A 86 -34.08 -4.08 -31.37
CA ARG A 86 -35.00 -4.14 -32.51
C ARG A 86 -34.44 -3.45 -33.75
N ARG A 87 -33.75 -2.32 -33.57
CA ARG A 87 -33.07 -1.61 -34.68
C ARG A 87 -31.90 -2.42 -35.28
N ARG A 88 -31.14 -3.15 -34.45
CA ARG A 88 -30.07 -4.05 -34.93
C ARG A 88 -30.62 -5.23 -35.73
N GLU A 89 -31.71 -5.83 -35.26
CA GLU A 89 -32.38 -6.93 -35.95
C GLU A 89 -32.94 -6.47 -37.32
N GLU A 90 -33.49 -5.25 -37.41
CA GLU A 90 -33.93 -4.66 -38.69
C GLU A 90 -32.77 -4.33 -39.65
N GLU A 91 -31.64 -3.81 -39.14
CA GLU A 91 -30.43 -3.54 -39.93
C GLU A 91 -29.79 -4.84 -40.48
N GLU A 92 -29.75 -5.91 -39.68
CA GLU A 92 -29.26 -7.24 -40.10
C GLU A 92 -30.17 -7.87 -41.18
N GLU A 93 -31.49 -7.75 -41.06
CA GLU A 93 -32.44 -8.22 -42.08
C GLU A 93 -32.34 -7.44 -43.41
N GLU A 94 -32.06 -6.14 -43.34
CA GLU A 94 -31.79 -5.33 -44.54
C GLU A 94 -30.48 -5.69 -45.22
N GLU A 95 -29.43 -5.97 -44.44
CA GLU A 95 -28.16 -6.45 -44.97
C GLU A 95 -28.30 -7.84 -45.62
N GLU A 96 -29.06 -8.76 -45.02
CA GLU A 96 -29.32 -10.08 -45.59
C GLU A 96 -30.12 -9.98 -46.90
N ARG A 97 -31.14 -9.11 -46.97
CA ARG A 97 -31.87 -8.82 -48.21
C ARG A 97 -30.97 -8.22 -49.29
N ARG A 98 -30.10 -7.28 -48.95
CA ARG A 98 -29.11 -6.71 -49.89
C ARG A 98 -28.13 -7.77 -50.38
N ARG A 99 -27.70 -8.69 -49.52
CA ARG A 99 -26.77 -9.78 -49.85
C ARG A 99 -27.40 -10.78 -50.83
N ARG A 100 -28.67 -11.14 -50.64
CA ARG A 100 -29.42 -12.04 -51.54
C ARG A 100 -29.74 -11.41 -52.89
N LYS A 101 -30.08 -10.11 -52.91
CA LYS A 101 -30.27 -9.35 -54.17
C LYS A 101 -28.99 -9.28 -55.01
N ARG A 102 -27.82 -9.25 -54.35
CA ARG A 102 -26.50 -9.30 -55.01
C ARG A 102 -26.16 -10.68 -55.60
N LEU A 103 -26.80 -11.74 -55.11
CA LEU A 103 -26.62 -13.14 -55.52
C LEU A 103 -27.70 -13.64 -56.49
N GLY A 104 -28.68 -12.81 -56.86
CA GLY A 104 -29.69 -13.14 -57.88
C GLY A 104 -30.78 -14.14 -57.44
N LEU A 105 -31.02 -14.29 -56.13
CA LEU A 105 -32.10 -15.13 -55.59
C LEU A 105 -33.39 -14.33 -55.29
N PRO A 106 -34.60 -14.91 -55.43
CA PRO A 106 -35.88 -14.24 -55.13
C PRO A 106 -36.06 -13.89 -53.65
N ASP A 107 -36.80 -12.81 -53.38
CA ASP A 107 -37.07 -12.32 -52.01
C ASP A 107 -37.96 -13.28 -51.20
N LEU A 108 -37.65 -13.42 -49.91
CA LEU A 108 -38.41 -14.27 -48.97
C LEU A 108 -39.73 -13.60 -48.54
N PRO A 109 -40.83 -14.37 -48.42
CA PRO A 109 -42.08 -13.85 -47.87
C PRO A 109 -41.96 -13.52 -46.37
N PRO A 110 -42.78 -12.58 -45.85
CA PRO A 110 -42.71 -12.16 -44.45
C PRO A 110 -43.05 -13.32 -43.51
N LYS A 111 -42.22 -13.49 -42.48
CA LYS A 111 -42.34 -14.53 -41.45
C LYS A 111 -43.67 -14.36 -40.71
N LYS A 112 -44.55 -15.36 -40.77
CA LYS A 112 -45.69 -15.46 -39.85
C LYS A 112 -45.18 -16.00 -38.51
N GLU A 113 -45.57 -15.34 -37.43
CA GLU A 113 -45.28 -15.78 -36.08
C GLU A 113 -46.05 -17.07 -35.78
N GLY A 114 -45.31 -18.10 -35.39
CA GLY A 114 -45.84 -19.41 -35.00
C GLY A 114 -45.55 -20.47 -36.06
N GLU A 115 -44.73 -21.44 -35.67
CA GLU A 115 -44.36 -22.67 -36.41
C GLU A 115 -43.26 -22.51 -37.46
N ASP A 116 -42.00 -22.76 -37.06
CA ASP A 116 -41.37 -24.02 -37.47
C ASP A 116 -40.18 -24.39 -36.56
N GLU A 117 -40.13 -25.64 -36.16
CA GLU A 117 -38.93 -26.30 -35.62
C GLU A 117 -37.96 -26.57 -36.77
N GLY A 118 -36.65 -26.61 -36.51
CA GLY A 118 -35.74 -27.24 -37.48
C GLY A 118 -34.26 -26.95 -37.31
N THR A 119 -33.63 -27.54 -36.28
CA THR A 119 -32.30 -28.11 -36.47
C THR A 119 -32.21 -29.39 -35.63
N PRO A 120 -31.71 -30.52 -36.17
CA PRO A 120 -31.82 -31.82 -35.51
C PRO A 120 -30.92 -31.90 -34.28
N VAL A 121 -31.45 -32.38 -33.16
CA VAL A 121 -30.65 -32.80 -32.01
C VAL A 121 -30.15 -34.22 -32.29
N PRO A 122 -28.86 -34.54 -32.09
CA PRO A 122 -28.33 -35.90 -32.29
C PRO A 122 -29.12 -36.96 -31.51
N GLU A 123 -29.42 -38.09 -32.15
CA GLU A 123 -30.31 -39.17 -31.66
C GLU A 123 -29.83 -39.89 -30.38
N GLU A 124 -28.71 -39.50 -29.76
CA GLU A 124 -28.14 -40.26 -28.64
C GLU A 124 -28.67 -39.88 -27.25
N GLU A 125 -29.55 -38.89 -27.09
CA GLU A 125 -30.08 -38.51 -25.76
C GLU A 125 -31.58 -38.15 -25.67
N ASP A 126 -32.44 -38.70 -26.53
CA ASP A 126 -33.89 -38.58 -26.35
C ASP A 126 -34.43 -39.76 -25.52
N ILE A 127 -35.15 -39.45 -24.44
CA ILE A 127 -35.77 -40.46 -23.57
C ILE A 127 -37.25 -40.55 -23.98
N PRO A 128 -37.78 -41.75 -24.29
CA PRO A 128 -39.19 -41.92 -24.66
C PRO A 128 -40.13 -41.34 -23.60
N ASP A 129 -41.24 -40.76 -24.05
CA ASP A 129 -42.10 -39.94 -23.22
C ASP A 129 -42.73 -40.72 -22.04
N GLU A 130 -42.99 -42.01 -22.25
CA GLU A 130 -43.48 -42.94 -21.23
C GLU A 130 -42.45 -43.20 -20.13
N GLU A 131 -41.17 -43.33 -20.48
CA GLU A 131 -40.08 -43.49 -19.52
C GLU A 131 -39.78 -42.18 -18.76
N LEU A 132 -39.84 -41.05 -19.46
CA LEU A 132 -39.61 -39.73 -18.87
C LEU A 132 -40.65 -39.39 -17.81
N VAL A 133 -41.92 -39.73 -18.07
CA VAL A 133 -43.02 -39.61 -17.11
C VAL A 133 -42.83 -40.55 -15.92
N ALA A 134 -42.42 -41.80 -16.14
CA ALA A 134 -42.13 -42.74 -15.06
C ALA A 134 -40.96 -42.25 -14.17
N LYS A 135 -39.89 -41.73 -14.79
CA LYS A 135 -38.71 -41.18 -14.11
C LYS A 135 -39.03 -39.90 -13.32
N LEU A 136 -39.89 -39.02 -13.84
CA LEU A 136 -40.36 -37.82 -13.11
C LEU A 136 -41.29 -38.16 -11.94
N ARG A 137 -42.15 -39.19 -12.09
CA ARG A 137 -42.99 -39.68 -10.98
C ARG A 137 -42.15 -40.34 -9.87
N ALA A 138 -41.09 -41.06 -10.22
CA ALA A 138 -40.15 -41.62 -9.25
C ALA A 138 -39.43 -40.51 -8.45
N LEU A 139 -39.16 -39.36 -9.08
CA LEU A 139 -38.62 -38.16 -8.44
C LEU A 139 -39.68 -37.30 -7.73
N HIS A 140 -40.93 -37.78 -7.58
CA HIS A 140 -42.04 -37.09 -6.93
C HIS A 140 -42.40 -35.71 -7.54
N GLU A 141 -42.09 -35.51 -8.81
CA GLU A 141 -42.42 -34.29 -9.55
C GLU A 141 -43.68 -34.48 -10.41
N PRO A 142 -44.44 -33.39 -10.70
CA PRO A 142 -45.58 -33.46 -11.61
C PRO A 142 -45.16 -34.01 -12.99
N ALA A 143 -45.85 -35.06 -13.44
CA ALA A 143 -45.54 -35.77 -14.68
C ALA A 143 -45.59 -34.86 -15.92
N ILE A 144 -46.55 -33.94 -15.97
CA ILE A 144 -46.74 -32.99 -17.08
C ILE A 144 -47.24 -31.67 -16.48
N LEU A 145 -46.59 -30.54 -16.82
CA LEU A 145 -47.07 -29.20 -16.50
C LEU A 145 -47.94 -28.65 -17.65
N PHE A 146 -48.87 -27.74 -17.34
CA PHE A 146 -49.79 -27.19 -18.33
C PHE A 146 -49.04 -26.42 -19.43
N GLY A 147 -49.19 -26.86 -20.69
CA GLY A 147 -48.51 -26.28 -21.85
C GLY A 147 -47.05 -26.72 -22.08
N GLU A 148 -46.55 -27.71 -21.33
CA GLU A 148 -45.16 -28.18 -21.41
C GLU A 148 -44.95 -29.19 -22.57
N THR A 149 -44.03 -28.90 -23.48
CA THR A 149 -43.65 -29.79 -24.60
C THR A 149 -42.67 -30.89 -24.17
N HIS A 150 -42.54 -31.99 -24.93
CA HIS A 150 -41.63 -33.12 -24.64
C HIS A 150 -40.18 -32.66 -24.36
N LYS A 151 -39.63 -31.79 -25.21
CA LYS A 151 -38.27 -31.24 -25.03
C LYS A 151 -38.14 -30.39 -23.75
N GLN A 152 -39.19 -29.65 -23.36
CA GLN A 152 -39.19 -28.87 -22.11
C GLN A 152 -39.25 -29.80 -20.88
N ARG A 153 -40.05 -30.87 -20.95
CA ARG A 153 -40.12 -31.94 -19.95
C ARG A 153 -38.78 -32.65 -19.79
N LEU A 154 -38.11 -32.96 -20.91
CA LEU A 154 -36.77 -33.58 -20.93
C LEU A 154 -35.71 -32.64 -20.34
N LYS A 155 -35.77 -31.33 -20.66
CA LYS A 155 -34.90 -30.30 -20.04
C LYS A 155 -35.14 -30.18 -18.54
N ARG A 156 -36.40 -30.25 -18.08
CA ARG A 156 -36.76 -30.23 -16.66
C ARG A 156 -36.22 -31.46 -15.94
N TYR A 157 -36.38 -32.64 -16.54
CA TYR A 157 -35.80 -33.88 -16.03
C TYR A 157 -34.27 -33.81 -15.97
N LYS A 158 -33.58 -33.43 -17.05
CA LYS A 158 -32.12 -33.28 -17.07
C LYS A 158 -31.62 -32.21 -16.08
N LYS A 159 -32.37 -31.13 -15.87
CA LYS A 159 -32.06 -30.10 -14.86
C LYS A 159 -32.23 -30.62 -13.43
N ARG A 160 -33.22 -31.47 -13.18
CA ARG A 160 -33.44 -32.09 -11.87
C ARG A 160 -32.46 -33.22 -11.59
N VAL A 161 -32.19 -34.10 -12.56
CA VAL A 161 -31.13 -35.11 -12.46
C VAL A 161 -29.74 -34.46 -12.38
N GLY A 162 -29.49 -33.37 -13.10
CA GLY A 162 -28.28 -32.55 -12.98
C GLY A 162 -28.16 -31.91 -11.59
N SER A 163 -29.24 -31.36 -11.04
CA SER A 163 -29.27 -30.82 -9.68
C SER A 163 -29.12 -31.91 -8.61
N ASP A 164 -29.71 -33.08 -8.80
CA ASP A 164 -29.64 -34.20 -7.84
C ASP A 164 -28.29 -34.93 -7.94
N SER A 165 -27.66 -34.99 -9.12
CA SER A 165 -26.29 -35.49 -9.28
C SER A 165 -25.25 -34.53 -8.69
N LEU A 166 -25.43 -33.21 -8.87
CA LEU A 166 -24.62 -32.19 -8.19
C LEU A 166 -24.83 -32.22 -6.67
N LYS A 167 -26.07 -32.38 -6.18
CA LYS A 167 -26.32 -32.57 -4.74
C LYS A 167 -25.81 -33.92 -4.20
N ALA A 168 -25.82 -34.98 -5.01
CA ALA A 168 -25.33 -36.30 -4.61
C ALA A 168 -23.79 -36.42 -4.64
N THR A 169 -23.08 -35.51 -5.32
CA THR A 169 -21.61 -35.45 -5.33
C THR A 169 -21.02 -34.47 -4.29
N MET A 170 -21.86 -33.64 -3.66
CA MET A 170 -21.41 -32.76 -2.59
C MET A 170 -21.39 -33.51 -1.26
N THR A 171 -20.28 -33.37 -0.54
CA THR A 171 -20.11 -33.94 0.80
C THR A 171 -20.88 -33.13 1.84
N ASP A 172 -21.51 -33.82 2.79
CA ASP A 172 -22.35 -33.24 3.86
C ASP A 172 -21.50 -32.75 5.05
N GLY A 173 -20.54 -31.86 4.77
CA GLY A 173 -19.66 -31.24 5.77
C GLY A 173 -19.95 -29.75 5.98
N PRO A 174 -19.34 -29.09 7.00
CA PRO A 174 -19.56 -27.67 7.29
C PRO A 174 -19.31 -26.75 6.09
N ILE A 175 -18.37 -27.13 5.23
CA ILE A 175 -18.15 -26.52 3.92
C ILE A 175 -18.46 -27.57 2.86
N PRO A 176 -19.56 -27.43 2.10
CA PRO A 176 -19.90 -28.36 1.03
C PRO A 176 -18.79 -28.38 -0.02
N THR A 177 -18.26 -29.57 -0.32
CA THR A 177 -17.20 -29.74 -1.33
C THR A 177 -17.44 -30.92 -2.26
N THR A 178 -16.97 -30.81 -3.50
CA THR A 178 -16.97 -31.88 -4.51
C THR A 178 -15.77 -32.85 -4.35
N LEU A 179 -14.81 -32.53 -3.49
CA LEU A 179 -13.68 -33.40 -3.17
C LEU A 179 -14.15 -34.60 -2.35
N GLN A 180 -13.73 -35.81 -2.74
CA GLN A 180 -14.01 -37.02 -1.96
C GLN A 180 -13.14 -37.04 -0.69
N LEU A 181 -13.77 -36.85 0.47
CA LEU A 181 -13.08 -36.88 1.76
C LEU A 181 -12.46 -38.26 2.03
N VAL A 182 -11.35 -38.27 2.75
CA VAL A 182 -10.60 -39.47 3.13
C VAL A 182 -10.86 -39.84 4.60
N PRO A 183 -10.81 -41.14 4.97
CA PRO A 183 -10.94 -41.57 6.37
C PRO A 183 -9.81 -41.03 7.25
N GLU A 184 -10.05 -40.91 8.56
CA GLU A 184 -9.09 -40.35 9.54
C GLU A 184 -7.68 -40.97 9.50
N LYS A 185 -7.59 -42.27 9.21
CA LYS A 185 -6.31 -42.99 9.08
C LYS A 185 -5.43 -42.45 7.96
N ASP A 186 -6.05 -41.93 6.91
CA ASP A 186 -5.41 -41.47 5.69
C ASP A 186 -5.33 -39.93 5.62
N MET A 187 -5.75 -39.22 6.67
CA MET A 187 -5.72 -37.75 6.74
C MET A 187 -4.35 -37.18 7.08
N LYS A 188 -3.38 -38.02 7.45
CA LYS A 188 -2.02 -37.58 7.81
C LYS A 188 -1.28 -37.04 6.60
N VAL A 189 -0.84 -35.80 6.70
CA VAL A 189 -0.11 -35.11 5.64
C VAL A 189 1.39 -35.27 5.88
N GLU A 190 2.18 -35.40 4.81
CA GLU A 190 3.65 -35.36 4.87
C GLU A 190 4.17 -33.96 4.54
N LEU A 191 5.31 -33.56 5.10
CA LEU A 191 5.93 -32.23 4.84
C LEU A 191 6.35 -32.01 3.38
N LYS A 192 6.55 -33.09 2.59
CA LYS A 192 6.97 -32.99 1.19
C LYS A 192 5.74 -32.98 0.29
N ILE A 193 5.58 -31.92 -0.50
CA ILE A 193 4.52 -31.86 -1.51
C ILE A 193 4.83 -32.87 -2.63
N PRO A 194 3.90 -33.77 -2.97
CA PRO A 194 4.04 -34.64 -4.12
C PRO A 194 4.09 -33.85 -5.43
N LYS A 195 5.08 -34.14 -6.28
CA LYS A 195 5.20 -33.52 -7.61
C LYS A 195 4.28 -34.16 -8.66
N ASP A 196 3.79 -35.36 -8.37
CA ASP A 196 2.89 -36.12 -9.24
C ASP A 196 1.47 -35.59 -9.15
N LYS A 197 0.77 -35.53 -10.29
CA LYS A 197 -0.61 -35.02 -10.37
C LYS A 197 -1.54 -35.79 -9.42
N GLU A 198 -1.48 -37.12 -9.42
CA GLU A 198 -2.29 -37.98 -8.56
C GLU A 198 -1.98 -37.77 -7.07
N GLY A 199 -0.71 -37.55 -6.73
CA GLY A 199 -0.29 -37.26 -5.34
C GLY A 199 -0.79 -35.89 -4.85
N ARG A 200 -0.79 -34.88 -5.73
CA ARG A 200 -1.33 -33.54 -5.42
C ARG A 200 -2.84 -33.57 -5.27
N GLU A 201 -3.54 -34.33 -6.11
CA GLU A 201 -4.99 -34.54 -5.99
C GLU A 201 -5.34 -35.23 -4.67
N PHE A 202 -4.56 -36.23 -4.26
CA PHE A 202 -4.70 -36.89 -2.96
C PHE A 202 -4.44 -35.94 -1.79
N LEU A 203 -3.37 -35.12 -1.86
CA LEU A 203 -3.04 -34.12 -0.83
C LEU A 203 -4.20 -33.13 -0.60
N PHE A 204 -4.86 -32.63 -1.65
CA PHE A 204 -6.01 -31.74 -1.49
C PHE A 204 -7.21 -32.44 -0.83
N ARG A 205 -7.42 -33.73 -1.11
CA ARG A 205 -8.43 -34.53 -0.40
C ARG A 205 -8.07 -34.69 1.09
N GLN A 206 -6.80 -34.89 1.43
CA GLN A 206 -6.34 -34.95 2.83
C GLN A 206 -6.56 -33.62 3.55
N LEU A 207 -6.17 -32.49 2.94
CA LEU A 207 -6.37 -31.15 3.50
C LEU A 207 -7.85 -30.81 3.68
N ALA A 208 -8.69 -31.06 2.66
CA ALA A 208 -10.13 -30.85 2.74
C ALA A 208 -10.78 -31.68 3.86
N SER A 209 -10.32 -32.92 4.05
CA SER A 209 -10.80 -33.80 5.11
C SER A 209 -10.39 -33.31 6.50
N TYR A 210 -9.16 -32.84 6.64
CA TYR A 210 -8.66 -32.27 7.90
C TYR A 210 -9.42 -31.02 8.32
N PHE A 211 -9.59 -30.05 7.41
CA PHE A 211 -10.35 -28.84 7.72
C PHE A 211 -11.83 -29.12 8.00
N THR A 212 -12.44 -30.05 7.25
CA THR A 212 -13.83 -30.49 7.50
C THR A 212 -13.97 -31.08 8.90
N MET A 213 -13.07 -31.99 9.30
CA MET A 213 -13.07 -32.60 10.63
C MET A 213 -12.89 -31.57 11.74
N VAL A 214 -11.92 -30.65 11.60
CA VAL A 214 -11.65 -29.62 12.62
C VAL A 214 -12.84 -28.66 12.77
N LEU A 215 -13.45 -28.24 11.67
CA LEU A 215 -14.64 -27.38 11.70
C LEU A 215 -15.84 -28.08 12.34
N GLN A 216 -16.04 -29.37 12.05
CA GLN A 216 -17.11 -30.17 12.64
C GLN A 216 -16.92 -30.32 14.16
N GLU A 217 -15.72 -30.68 14.61
CA GLU A 217 -15.45 -30.83 16.04
C GLU A 217 -15.55 -29.48 16.78
N TRP A 218 -15.18 -28.38 16.11
CA TRP A 218 -15.36 -27.04 16.68
C TRP A 218 -16.85 -26.70 16.83
N GLU A 219 -17.67 -26.95 15.82
CA GLU A 219 -19.12 -26.76 15.87
C GLU A 219 -19.78 -27.62 16.97
N ASP A 220 -19.43 -28.90 17.04
CA ASP A 220 -19.92 -29.83 18.07
C ASP A 220 -19.49 -29.38 19.48
N THR A 221 -18.26 -28.89 19.64
CA THR A 221 -17.75 -28.37 20.92
C THR A 221 -18.49 -27.11 21.36
N LEU A 222 -18.86 -26.23 20.42
CA LEU A 222 -19.68 -25.06 20.70
C LEU A 222 -21.12 -25.47 21.07
N ALA A 223 -21.67 -26.48 20.39
CA ALA A 223 -23.01 -27.00 20.63
C ALA A 223 -23.15 -27.72 21.99
N ARG A 224 -22.09 -28.38 22.48
CA ARG A 224 -22.08 -29.07 23.80
C ARG A 224 -22.06 -28.11 25.01
N ARG A 225 -21.84 -26.81 24.82
CA ARG A 225 -21.83 -25.82 25.91
C ARG A 225 -23.23 -25.67 26.53
N SER A 226 -23.30 -25.30 27.81
CA SER A 226 -24.59 -25.05 28.47
C SER A 226 -25.34 -23.89 27.82
N THR A 227 -26.68 -23.92 27.89
CA THR A 227 -27.56 -22.90 27.29
C THR A 227 -27.26 -21.49 27.81
N ASP A 228 -26.81 -21.36 29.04
CA ASP A 228 -26.43 -20.08 29.65
C ASP A 228 -25.15 -19.52 29.01
N VAL A 229 -24.17 -20.38 28.75
CA VAL A 229 -22.92 -19.99 28.08
C VAL A 229 -23.16 -19.68 26.60
N GLN A 230 -24.01 -20.45 25.91
CA GLN A 230 -24.38 -20.18 24.51
C GLN A 230 -25.06 -18.82 24.34
N ASN A 231 -25.96 -18.46 25.27
CA ASN A 231 -26.68 -17.19 25.23
C ASN A 231 -25.88 -16.00 25.76
N SER A 232 -24.79 -16.26 26.47
CA SER A 232 -23.85 -15.23 26.93
C SER A 232 -23.21 -14.50 25.76
N TYR A 233 -22.73 -13.27 26.02
CA TYR A 233 -21.98 -12.48 25.04
C TYR A 233 -20.76 -13.25 24.48
N GLN A 234 -20.00 -13.92 25.36
CA GLN A 234 -18.83 -14.71 24.97
C GLN A 234 -19.20 -15.94 24.12
N GLY A 235 -20.32 -16.60 24.42
CA GLY A 235 -20.81 -17.73 23.63
C GLY A 235 -21.22 -17.32 22.21
N LYS A 236 -21.97 -16.22 22.09
CA LYS A 236 -22.36 -15.65 20.80
C LYS A 236 -21.15 -15.19 19.99
N GLN A 237 -20.17 -14.56 20.64
CA GLN A 237 -18.93 -14.13 19.99
C GLN A 237 -18.13 -15.34 19.47
N ALA A 238 -17.97 -16.39 20.27
CA ALA A 238 -17.26 -17.61 19.87
C ALA A 238 -17.95 -18.33 18.69
N TYR A 239 -19.29 -18.37 18.69
CA TYR A 239 -20.06 -18.91 17.57
C TYR A 239 -19.92 -18.06 16.30
N GLY A 240 -19.97 -16.72 16.45
CA GLY A 240 -19.72 -15.79 15.34
C GLY A 240 -18.34 -15.99 14.71
N ALA A 241 -17.30 -16.16 15.52
CA ALA A 241 -15.93 -16.42 15.06
C ALA A 241 -15.82 -17.75 14.28
N MET A 242 -16.50 -18.81 14.72
CA MET A 242 -16.54 -20.08 14.00
C MET A 242 -17.24 -19.95 12.64
N VAL A 243 -18.40 -19.29 12.60
CA VAL A 243 -19.14 -19.04 11.34
C VAL A 243 -18.28 -18.22 10.37
N GLN A 244 -17.60 -17.19 10.86
CA GLN A 244 -16.70 -16.36 10.06
C GLN A 244 -15.51 -17.17 9.53
N ALA A 245 -14.88 -18.02 10.35
CA ALA A 245 -13.79 -18.89 9.92
C ALA A 245 -14.24 -19.85 8.81
N ARG A 246 -15.45 -20.41 8.92
CA ARG A 246 -16.07 -21.26 7.90
C ARG A 246 -16.27 -20.52 6.57
N GLU A 247 -16.80 -19.30 6.61
CA GLU A 247 -16.97 -18.47 5.40
C GLU A 247 -15.63 -18.11 4.76
N ASN A 248 -14.63 -17.74 5.56
CA ASN A 248 -13.29 -17.39 5.10
C ASN A 248 -12.52 -18.56 4.46
N LEU A 249 -12.83 -19.80 4.83
CA LEU A 249 -12.21 -21.01 4.26
C LEU A 249 -12.87 -21.46 2.95
N ARG A 250 -14.08 -21.00 2.60
CA ARG A 250 -14.76 -21.39 1.35
C ARG A 250 -13.94 -21.13 0.07
N PRO A 251 -13.24 -19.98 -0.09
CA PRO A 251 -12.40 -19.76 -1.26
C PRO A 251 -11.24 -20.75 -1.38
N LEU A 252 -10.68 -21.21 -0.25
CA LEU A 252 -9.62 -22.22 -0.24
C LEU A 252 -10.14 -23.56 -0.76
N PHE A 253 -11.31 -24.01 -0.29
CA PHE A 253 -11.97 -25.23 -0.79
C PHE A 253 -12.24 -25.15 -2.29
N LYS A 254 -12.77 -24.02 -2.79
CA LYS A 254 -12.98 -23.81 -4.23
C LYS A 254 -11.70 -23.90 -5.06
N LYS A 255 -10.56 -23.40 -4.53
CA LYS A 255 -9.26 -23.49 -5.22
C LYS A 255 -8.70 -24.91 -5.21
N MET A 256 -8.90 -25.65 -4.12
CA MET A 256 -8.54 -27.08 -4.03
C MET A 256 -9.38 -27.94 -4.99
N GLU A 257 -10.68 -27.66 -5.14
CA GLU A 257 -11.57 -28.34 -6.10
C GLU A 257 -11.15 -28.15 -7.57
N LYS A 258 -10.64 -26.96 -7.90
CA LYS A 258 -10.15 -26.64 -9.24
C LYS A 258 -8.71 -27.05 -9.49
N TYR A 259 -8.01 -27.52 -8.45
CA TYR A 259 -6.57 -27.80 -8.48
C TYR A 259 -5.71 -26.58 -8.85
N GLU A 260 -6.16 -25.36 -8.53
CA GLU A 260 -5.53 -24.07 -8.89
C GLU A 260 -4.79 -23.40 -7.72
N LEU A 261 -4.52 -24.13 -6.63
CA LEU A 261 -3.82 -23.56 -5.47
C LEU A 261 -2.31 -23.47 -5.76
N ASP A 262 -1.75 -22.27 -5.66
CA ASP A 262 -0.33 -21.98 -5.89
C ASP A 262 0.58 -22.64 -4.86
N ASP A 263 1.77 -23.06 -5.28
CA ASP A 263 2.75 -23.77 -4.44
C ASP A 263 3.23 -22.90 -3.26
N GLY A 264 3.34 -21.57 -3.44
CA GLY A 264 3.71 -20.64 -2.37
C GLY A 264 2.67 -20.51 -1.26
N ILE A 265 1.42 -20.92 -1.49
CA ILE A 265 0.38 -21.01 -0.46
C ILE A 265 0.22 -22.45 0.04
N LEU A 266 0.42 -23.43 -0.83
CA LEU A 266 0.28 -24.84 -0.50
C LEU A 266 1.35 -25.30 0.49
N GLU A 267 2.62 -24.91 0.30
CA GLU A 267 3.73 -25.27 1.20
C GLU A 267 3.45 -24.87 2.65
N PRO A 268 3.13 -23.59 2.97
CA PRO A 268 2.88 -23.23 4.35
C PRO A 268 1.58 -23.83 4.90
N VAL A 269 0.55 -24.03 4.08
CA VAL A 269 -0.69 -24.69 4.53
C VAL A 269 -0.42 -26.15 4.93
N VAL A 270 0.43 -26.86 4.20
CA VAL A 270 0.89 -28.21 4.54
C VAL A 270 1.69 -28.21 5.85
N GLU A 271 2.61 -27.26 6.03
CA GLU A 271 3.36 -27.11 7.28
C GLU A 271 2.45 -26.88 8.49
N ILE A 272 1.45 -25.99 8.36
CA ILE A 272 0.48 -25.68 9.42
C ILE A 272 -0.31 -26.93 9.79
N VAL A 273 -0.85 -27.65 8.81
CA VAL A 273 -1.65 -28.86 9.04
C VAL A 273 -0.81 -29.97 9.66
N HIS A 274 0.41 -30.20 9.15
CA HIS A 274 1.32 -31.20 9.69
C HIS A 274 1.67 -30.91 11.16
N ALA A 275 2.07 -29.68 11.49
CA ALA A 275 2.39 -29.28 12.85
C ALA A 275 1.18 -29.39 13.79
N ALA A 276 -0.02 -29.04 13.30
CA ALA A 276 -1.26 -29.18 14.07
C ALA A 276 -1.61 -30.67 14.32
N GLN A 277 -1.38 -31.56 13.36
CA GLN A 277 -1.58 -33.02 13.51
C GLN A 277 -0.63 -33.64 14.53
N GLU A 278 0.58 -33.11 14.67
CA GLU A 278 1.56 -33.52 15.69
C GLU A 278 1.35 -32.85 17.06
N ARG A 279 0.30 -32.04 17.21
CA ARG A 279 0.00 -31.23 18.41
C ARG A 279 1.09 -30.18 18.72
N ARG A 280 1.89 -29.80 17.71
CA ARG A 280 2.86 -28.70 17.78
C ARG A 280 2.22 -27.39 17.36
N TYR A 281 1.30 -26.89 18.20
CA TYR A 281 0.49 -25.70 17.87
C TYR A 281 1.30 -24.40 17.77
N VAL A 282 2.47 -24.32 18.42
CA VAL A 282 3.39 -23.17 18.30
C VAL A 282 3.99 -23.11 16.89
N ASP A 283 4.46 -24.25 16.38
CA ASP A 283 5.06 -24.35 15.04
C ASP A 283 4.00 -24.15 13.94
N ALA A 284 2.77 -24.63 14.19
CA ALA A 284 1.63 -24.35 13.30
C ALA A 284 1.29 -22.85 13.26
N ASN A 285 1.36 -22.17 14.40
CA ASN A 285 1.18 -20.73 14.45
C ASN A 285 2.32 -19.97 13.75
N ASP A 286 3.56 -20.41 13.86
CA ASP A 286 4.69 -19.82 13.13
C ASP A 286 4.55 -19.96 11.60
N GLY A 287 4.12 -21.13 11.11
CA GLY A 287 3.78 -21.32 9.69
C GLY A 287 2.63 -20.42 9.23
N TYR A 288 1.62 -20.22 10.07
CA TYR A 288 0.54 -19.25 9.82
C TYR A 288 1.08 -17.82 9.74
N LEU A 289 1.92 -17.41 10.69
CA LEU A 289 2.54 -16.07 10.72
C LEU A 289 3.38 -15.84 9.45
N ARG A 290 4.19 -16.81 9.02
CA ARG A 290 4.96 -16.72 7.75
C ARG A 290 4.08 -16.50 6.51
N LEU A 291 2.93 -17.16 6.43
CA LEU A 291 1.96 -17.00 5.33
C LEU A 291 1.17 -15.68 5.41
N SER A 292 0.89 -15.22 6.62
CA SER A 292 -0.01 -14.07 6.89
C SER A 292 0.72 -12.75 7.12
N ILE A 293 2.05 -12.73 7.13
CA ILE A 293 2.86 -11.52 7.32
C ILE A 293 3.63 -11.19 6.03
N GLY A 294 3.03 -10.36 5.19
CA GLY A 294 3.78 -9.42 4.35
C GLY A 294 4.37 -8.30 5.21
N LYS A 295 5.61 -7.89 4.90
CA LYS A 295 6.47 -7.02 5.73
C LYS A 295 6.72 -5.71 4.99
N ALA A 296 6.76 -4.59 5.71
CA ALA A 296 7.50 -3.42 5.25
C ALA A 296 8.91 -3.50 5.85
N ALA A 297 9.94 -3.35 5.02
CA ALA A 297 11.30 -3.17 5.49
C ALA A 297 11.58 -1.66 5.53
N TRP A 298 11.95 -1.16 6.71
CA TRP A 298 12.28 0.25 6.88
C TRP A 298 13.79 0.43 6.83
N PRO A 299 14.32 1.34 5.99
CA PRO A 299 15.76 1.54 5.82
C PRO A 299 16.47 2.30 6.96
N ILE A 300 15.77 2.67 8.04
CA ILE A 300 16.33 3.59 9.05
C ILE A 300 17.29 2.88 9.99
N GLY A 301 18.50 3.43 10.08
CA GLY A 301 19.40 3.27 11.21
C GLY A 301 20.33 2.07 11.14
N VAL A 302 20.05 1.08 10.30
CA VAL A 302 20.82 -0.17 10.23
C VAL A 302 22.32 0.10 10.17
N THR A 303 22.79 0.97 9.26
CA THR A 303 24.24 1.27 9.12
C THR A 303 24.77 2.36 10.05
N MET A 304 23.91 3.19 10.64
CA MET A 304 24.35 4.42 11.29
C MET A 304 25.11 4.17 12.60
N GLU A 305 24.82 3.06 13.29
CA GLU A 305 25.58 2.61 14.46
C GLU A 305 27.05 2.30 14.17
N SER A 306 27.37 1.95 12.92
CA SER A 306 28.74 1.58 12.55
C SER A 306 29.72 2.75 12.51
N TYR A 307 29.20 3.98 12.58
CA TYR A 307 30.01 5.20 12.60
C TYR A 307 30.30 5.69 14.03
N PHE A 308 29.79 5.03 15.06
CA PHE A 308 30.12 5.34 16.45
C PHE A 308 31.55 4.89 16.74
N THR A 309 32.35 5.80 17.25
CA THR A 309 33.73 5.56 17.66
C THR A 309 33.84 5.85 19.15
N TYR A 310 34.42 4.93 19.91
CA TYR A 310 34.60 5.07 21.36
C TYR A 310 36.08 5.21 21.68
N ALA A 311 36.42 6.05 22.67
CA ALA A 311 37.82 6.22 23.08
C ALA A 311 38.44 4.85 23.42
N PRO A 312 39.63 4.51 22.87
CA PRO A 312 40.66 5.41 22.31
C PRO A 312 40.64 5.59 20.79
N GLU A 313 39.59 5.19 20.08
CA GLU A 313 39.50 5.32 18.62
C GLU A 313 39.49 6.79 18.16
N PRO A 314 40.00 7.10 16.94
CA PRO A 314 39.90 8.44 16.38
C PRO A 314 38.44 8.83 16.19
N GLU A 315 38.14 10.11 16.42
CA GLU A 315 36.78 10.65 16.26
C GLU A 315 36.27 10.43 14.83
N SER A 316 35.07 9.86 14.71
CA SER A 316 34.42 9.64 13.42
C SER A 316 34.25 10.95 12.63
N PRO A 317 34.53 10.95 11.31
CA PRO A 317 34.18 12.07 10.41
C PRO A 317 32.68 12.40 10.44
N VAL A 318 31.85 11.43 10.83
CA VAL A 318 30.40 11.60 10.98
C VAL A 318 30.09 12.20 12.34
N ASN A 319 29.33 13.29 12.34
CA ASN A 319 28.70 13.80 13.55
C ASN A 319 27.42 13.01 13.84
N HIS A 320 27.48 12.07 14.78
CA HIS A 320 26.34 11.25 15.18
C HIS A 320 25.21 12.07 15.84
N ASP A 321 25.51 13.21 16.48
CA ASP A 321 24.53 14.02 17.22
C ASP A 321 23.47 14.68 16.32
N ILE A 322 23.70 14.70 15.01
CA ILE A 322 22.75 15.22 14.02
C ILE A 322 21.52 14.32 13.92
N LEU A 323 21.71 13.00 13.90
CA LEU A 323 20.60 12.04 13.81
C LEU A 323 20.31 11.31 15.12
N PHE A 324 21.24 11.31 16.07
CA PHE A 324 21.06 10.69 17.38
C PHE A 324 20.97 11.76 18.45
N ARG A 325 20.20 11.45 19.48
CA ARG A 325 20.20 12.20 20.72
C ARG A 325 20.98 11.42 21.77
N PRO A 326 21.89 12.08 22.50
CA PRO A 326 22.52 11.50 23.67
C PRO A 326 21.50 11.45 24.81
N GLY A 327 21.54 10.37 25.58
CA GLY A 327 20.77 10.15 26.79
C GLY A 327 21.60 9.36 27.78
N ILE A 328 21.10 9.24 29.01
CA ILE A 328 21.75 8.43 30.05
C ILE A 328 20.80 7.29 30.39
N ALA A 329 21.27 6.06 30.27
CA ALA A 329 20.50 4.89 30.70
C ALA A 329 20.40 4.82 32.23
N LEU A 330 19.50 3.96 32.71
CA LEU A 330 19.31 3.71 34.16
C LEU A 330 20.58 3.21 34.84
N ASP A 331 21.48 2.56 34.09
CA ASP A 331 22.79 2.08 34.56
C ASP A 331 23.88 3.18 34.60
N GLY A 332 23.54 4.41 34.17
CA GLY A 332 24.46 5.54 34.09
C GLY A 332 25.35 5.56 32.84
N SER A 333 25.15 4.65 31.89
CA SER A 333 25.86 4.63 30.60
C SER A 333 25.29 5.65 29.61
N ASP A 334 26.14 6.17 28.73
CA ASP A 334 25.72 7.02 27.62
C ASP A 334 24.97 6.18 26.60
N THR A 335 23.73 6.56 26.32
CA THR A 335 22.86 5.93 25.32
C THR A 335 22.60 6.87 24.18
N PHE A 336 22.56 6.34 22.96
CA PHE A 336 22.20 7.10 21.79
C PHE A 336 20.93 6.53 21.21
N THR A 337 19.92 7.38 21.09
CA THR A 337 18.64 7.01 20.47
C THR A 337 18.43 7.88 19.23
N PRO A 338 17.84 7.36 18.14
CA PRO A 338 17.66 8.12 16.92
C PRO A 338 16.57 9.19 17.10
N ARG A 339 16.78 10.36 16.48
CA ARG A 339 15.80 11.45 16.34
C ARG A 339 14.82 11.07 15.23
N THR A 340 13.95 10.11 15.52
CA THR A 340 13.04 9.52 14.54
C THR A 340 11.64 9.34 15.13
N LEU A 341 10.65 9.41 14.26
CA LEU A 341 9.25 9.19 14.56
C LEU A 341 8.72 8.18 13.53
N ILE A 342 8.24 7.04 14.03
CA ILE A 342 7.82 5.89 13.24
C ILE A 342 6.35 5.64 13.54
N TYR A 343 5.52 5.85 12.53
CA TYR A 343 4.12 5.44 12.53
C TYR A 343 4.00 4.10 11.84
N ASP A 344 3.36 3.14 12.49
CA ASP A 344 3.05 1.87 11.87
C ASP A 344 1.76 1.27 12.43
N LEU A 345 1.18 0.33 11.69
CA LEU A 345 -0.04 -0.35 12.07
C LEU A 345 0.19 -1.31 13.24
N LYS A 346 -0.91 -1.67 13.91
CA LYS A 346 -0.85 -2.67 14.96
C LYS A 346 -0.39 -4.01 14.41
N GLY A 347 0.68 -4.54 15.02
CA GLY A 347 1.33 -5.80 14.63
C GLY A 347 2.55 -5.63 13.71
N ALA A 348 2.80 -4.44 13.17
CA ALA A 348 3.93 -4.20 12.26
C ALA A 348 5.29 -4.08 12.98
N PHE A 349 5.29 -3.59 14.23
CA PHE A 349 6.48 -3.47 15.07
C PHE A 349 7.08 -4.83 15.49
N GLY A 350 6.43 -5.95 15.16
CA GLY A 350 6.95 -7.28 15.43
C GLY A 350 7.15 -7.56 16.92
N SER A 351 8.35 -8.00 17.29
CA SER A 351 8.74 -8.28 18.68
C SER A 351 9.12 -7.03 19.49
N MET A 352 9.23 -5.87 18.85
CA MET A 352 9.67 -4.63 19.49
C MET A 352 8.61 -4.10 20.44
N LYS A 353 9.01 -3.87 21.70
CA LYS A 353 8.16 -3.22 22.70
C LYS A 353 8.16 -1.70 22.50
N LYS A 354 7.02 -1.05 22.77
CA LYS A 354 6.92 0.43 22.77
C LYS A 354 7.88 1.07 23.78
N VAL A 355 8.06 0.44 24.94
CA VAL A 355 9.08 0.82 25.91
C VAL A 355 10.22 -0.16 25.73
N GLY A 356 11.34 0.32 25.19
CA GLY A 356 12.55 -0.48 25.04
C GLY A 356 13.20 -0.80 26.39
N PRO A 357 14.15 -1.76 26.44
CA PRO A 357 14.84 -2.14 27.67
C PRO A 357 15.48 -0.96 28.40
N LEU A 358 15.94 0.05 27.66
CA LEU A 358 16.55 1.28 28.19
C LEU A 358 15.62 2.11 29.08
N TYR A 359 14.30 1.94 28.93
CA TYR A 359 13.27 2.74 29.62
C TYR A 359 12.30 1.86 30.42
N GLU A 360 12.56 0.56 30.57
CA GLU A 360 11.78 -0.27 31.47
C GLU A 360 12.05 0.19 32.91
N PRO A 361 11.06 0.73 33.65
CA PRO A 361 11.22 0.87 35.08
C PRO A 361 11.37 -0.55 35.67
N GLU A 362 12.33 -0.78 36.56
CA GLU A 362 12.50 -2.06 37.29
C GLU A 362 11.23 -2.50 38.06
N ASP A 363 10.20 -1.64 38.12
CA ASP A 363 9.00 -1.79 38.94
C ASP A 363 7.69 -2.17 38.20
N ASP A 364 7.71 -2.63 36.94
CA ASP A 364 6.47 -3.09 36.29
C ASP A 364 6.05 -4.52 36.70
N ALA A 365 6.79 -5.15 37.62
CA ALA A 365 6.33 -6.35 38.33
C ALA A 365 5.34 -6.04 39.47
N ASN A 366 5.17 -4.78 39.88
CA ASN A 366 4.44 -4.47 41.12
C ASN A 366 3.53 -3.22 41.13
N VAL A 367 3.18 -2.64 39.97
CA VAL A 367 2.11 -1.65 39.93
C VAL A 367 0.74 -2.36 39.97
N GLU A 368 0.35 -2.84 41.15
CA GLU A 368 -1.05 -3.00 41.53
C GLU A 368 -1.71 -1.62 41.44
N ARG A 369 -2.14 -1.23 40.23
CA ARG A 369 -2.97 -0.04 40.05
C ARG A 369 -4.27 -0.26 40.81
N SER A 370 -4.37 0.37 41.96
CA SER A 370 -5.59 0.62 42.73
C SER A 370 -6.65 1.25 41.80
N GLY A 371 -7.43 0.41 41.13
CA GLY A 371 -8.52 0.80 40.25
C GLY A 371 -9.83 0.93 41.01
N VAL A 372 -10.61 1.93 40.62
CA VAL A 372 -11.97 2.29 41.09
C VAL A 372 -13.03 1.18 40.90
N TRP A 373 -12.64 0.00 40.42
CA TRP A 373 -13.53 -1.10 40.09
C TRP A 373 -13.51 -2.19 41.17
N PRO A 374 -14.67 -2.67 41.64
CA PRO A 374 -14.77 -3.63 42.74
C PRO A 374 -14.27 -5.05 42.41
N SER A 375 -13.86 -5.33 41.17
CA SER A 375 -13.31 -6.61 40.73
C SER A 375 -12.08 -6.43 39.87
N LYS A 376 -11.06 -7.29 40.05
CA LYS A 376 -9.87 -7.33 39.18
C LYS A 376 -10.33 -7.53 37.72
N PRO A 377 -10.04 -6.61 36.79
CA PRO A 377 -10.40 -6.79 35.39
C PRO A 377 -9.67 -8.02 34.82
N ILE A 378 -10.39 -8.85 34.08
CA ILE A 378 -9.77 -9.93 33.29
C ILE A 378 -9.12 -9.27 32.07
N ILE A 379 -7.83 -8.99 32.17
CA ILE A 379 -7.05 -8.41 31.06
C ILE A 379 -6.68 -9.55 30.11
N GLN A 380 -7.39 -9.66 28.99
CA GLN A 380 -6.97 -10.52 27.89
C GLN A 380 -5.95 -9.75 27.03
N ARG A 381 -4.67 -10.10 27.16
CA ARG A 381 -3.61 -9.59 26.28
C ARG A 381 -3.41 -10.57 25.13
N SER A 382 -3.24 -10.07 23.91
CA SER A 382 -2.78 -10.87 22.78
C SER A 382 -1.41 -11.47 23.11
N GLN A 383 -1.11 -12.66 22.60
CA GLN A 383 0.21 -13.26 22.81
C GLN A 383 1.29 -12.37 22.19
N PRO A 384 2.37 -12.03 22.92
CA PRO A 384 3.48 -11.26 22.39
C PRO A 384 4.18 -12.02 21.25
N ILE A 385 4.63 -11.29 20.23
CA ILE A 385 5.42 -11.85 19.13
C ILE A 385 6.82 -12.19 19.68
N PRO A 386 7.30 -13.44 19.53
CA PRO A 386 8.61 -13.82 20.05
C PRO A 386 9.75 -13.14 19.27
N PRO A 387 10.84 -12.72 19.96
CA PRO A 387 12.00 -12.13 19.31
C PRO A 387 12.65 -13.11 18.34
N SER A 388 13.29 -12.57 17.30
CA SER A 388 14.06 -13.38 16.35
C SER A 388 15.27 -14.01 17.06
N SER A 389 15.79 -15.11 16.50
CA SER A 389 17.06 -15.70 16.96
C SER A 389 18.20 -14.68 16.87
N TYR A 390 18.21 -13.86 15.81
CA TYR A 390 19.14 -12.75 15.62
C TYR A 390 19.08 -11.75 16.78
N GLN A 391 17.90 -11.24 17.11
CA GLN A 391 17.72 -10.27 18.21
C GLN A 391 18.13 -10.87 19.56
N THR A 392 17.78 -12.13 19.79
CA THR A 392 18.12 -12.83 21.05
C THR A 392 19.64 -12.96 21.23
N HIS A 393 20.39 -13.19 20.14
CA HIS A 393 21.86 -13.23 20.20
C HIS A 393 22.45 -11.84 20.36
N LEU A 394 21.91 -10.84 19.66
CA LEU A 394 22.33 -9.45 19.77
C LEU A 394 22.18 -8.92 21.21
N ASP A 395 21.01 -9.14 21.82
CA ASP A 395 20.71 -8.74 23.20
C ASP A 395 21.60 -9.46 24.22
N ALA A 396 22.02 -10.69 23.91
CA ALA A 396 22.94 -11.49 24.73
C ALA A 396 24.43 -11.15 24.49
N GLY A 397 24.75 -10.27 23.53
CA GLY A 397 26.12 -9.96 23.13
C GLY A 397 26.85 -11.13 22.45
N LEU A 398 26.11 -12.08 21.88
CA LEU A 398 26.63 -13.23 21.13
C LEU A 398 26.68 -12.90 19.63
N GLU A 399 27.56 -13.58 18.88
CA GLU A 399 27.57 -13.46 17.42
C GLU A 399 26.22 -13.90 16.84
N PRO A 400 25.52 -13.04 16.09
CA PRO A 400 24.19 -13.35 15.61
C PRO A 400 24.25 -14.31 14.41
N PRO A 401 23.27 -15.23 14.28
CA PRO A 401 23.17 -16.11 13.12
C PRO A 401 22.90 -15.30 11.83
N PRO A 402 23.36 -15.79 10.65
CA PRO A 402 23.13 -15.10 9.40
C PRO A 402 21.63 -15.02 9.08
N LEU A 403 21.19 -13.84 8.66
CA LEU A 403 19.81 -13.60 8.26
C LEU A 403 19.54 -14.12 6.85
N SER A 404 18.32 -14.61 6.63
CA SER A 404 17.79 -14.98 5.32
C SER A 404 16.43 -14.31 5.09
N ALA A 405 16.01 -14.19 3.84
CA ALA A 405 14.68 -13.66 3.49
C ALA A 405 13.53 -14.43 4.17
N SER A 406 13.72 -15.73 4.44
CA SER A 406 12.77 -16.56 5.19
C SER A 406 12.78 -16.30 6.71
N THR A 407 13.93 -15.92 7.27
CA THR A 407 14.10 -15.71 8.73
C THR A 407 13.60 -14.34 9.17
N VAL A 408 13.74 -13.31 8.35
CA VAL A 408 13.44 -11.92 8.71
C VAL A 408 11.93 -11.68 8.75
N ARG A 409 11.28 -11.83 9.92
CA ARG A 409 9.86 -11.59 10.31
C ARG A 409 9.30 -10.20 10.07
N TYR A 410 10.05 -9.21 10.48
CA TYR A 410 9.65 -7.81 10.61
C TYR A 410 10.88 -6.94 10.42
N TRP A 411 10.71 -5.64 10.21
CA TRP A 411 11.84 -4.72 10.20
C TRP A 411 12.55 -4.64 11.55
N SER A 412 11.83 -4.89 12.65
CA SER A 412 12.40 -4.97 13.99
C SER A 412 13.29 -6.18 14.22
N ASP A 413 13.18 -7.25 13.41
CA ASP A 413 13.95 -8.49 13.62
C ASP A 413 15.44 -8.35 13.27
N TYR A 414 15.83 -7.29 12.54
CA TYR A 414 17.21 -6.95 12.18
C TYR A 414 17.60 -5.53 12.62
N SER A 415 16.78 -4.89 13.46
CA SER A 415 17.09 -3.58 14.01
C SER A 415 18.09 -3.73 15.14
N ARG A 416 19.16 -2.96 15.09
CA ARG A 416 20.21 -2.99 16.12
C ARG A 416 20.16 -1.80 17.08
N ILE A 417 19.31 -0.82 16.77
CA ILE A 417 19.23 0.44 17.49
C ILE A 417 18.04 0.43 18.43
N TYR A 418 18.24 1.03 19.60
CA TYR A 418 17.17 1.32 20.54
C TYR A 418 16.46 2.62 20.19
N TYR A 419 15.13 2.57 20.16
CA TYR A 419 14.28 3.73 19.93
C TYR A 419 13.77 4.32 21.24
N HIS A 420 13.53 5.63 21.24
CA HIS A 420 12.83 6.28 22.35
C HIS A 420 11.35 5.86 22.36
N PRO A 421 10.67 5.74 23.52
CA PRO A 421 9.26 5.34 23.56
C PRO A 421 8.29 6.30 22.88
N LYS A 422 8.69 7.57 22.69
CA LYS A 422 7.91 8.54 21.88
C LYS A 422 8.16 8.39 20.37
N SER A 423 9.24 7.74 19.96
CA SER A 423 9.55 7.49 18.54
C SER A 423 8.63 6.45 17.92
N LEU A 424 8.10 5.51 18.72
CA LEU A 424 7.27 4.41 18.23
C LEU A 424 5.79 4.73 18.47
N VAL A 425 5.08 5.12 17.40
CA VAL A 425 3.64 5.43 17.45
C VAL A 425 2.85 4.37 16.70
N GLN A 426 2.10 3.58 17.45
CA GLN A 426 1.27 2.51 16.92
C GLN A 426 -0.15 3.03 16.63
N LEU A 427 -0.59 2.87 15.39
CA LEU A 427 -1.96 3.16 14.97
C LEU A 427 -2.86 1.96 15.30
N SER A 428 -3.82 2.13 16.20
CA SER A 428 -4.65 1.04 16.72
C SER A 428 -5.91 0.75 15.90
N GLU A 429 -6.27 1.63 14.96
CA GLU A 429 -7.52 1.50 14.18
C GLU A 429 -7.43 0.44 13.08
N PHE A 430 -6.22 0.17 12.60
CA PHE A 430 -5.94 -0.79 11.55
C PHE A 430 -4.88 -1.81 12.01
N GLU A 431 -5.07 -3.05 11.60
CA GLU A 431 -4.11 -4.13 11.82
C GLU A 431 -3.42 -4.49 10.51
N VAL A 432 -2.18 -4.95 10.60
CA VAL A 432 -1.43 -5.40 9.43
C VAL A 432 -2.15 -6.58 8.76
N ASN A 433 -2.29 -6.52 7.43
CA ASN A 433 -2.93 -7.54 6.61
C ASN A 433 -4.42 -7.82 6.94
N ASP A 434 -5.13 -6.83 7.51
CA ASP A 434 -6.58 -6.91 7.67
C ASP A 434 -7.27 -6.94 6.29
N LYS A 435 -7.92 -8.06 5.97
CA LYS A 435 -8.65 -8.25 4.72
C LYS A 435 -10.03 -7.58 4.72
N LEU A 436 -10.57 -7.28 5.91
CA LEU A 436 -11.89 -6.66 6.06
C LEU A 436 -11.78 -5.13 5.97
N MET A 437 -10.73 -4.57 6.57
CA MET A 437 -10.42 -3.13 6.49
C MET A 437 -8.99 -2.93 5.97
N PRO A 438 -8.75 -3.16 4.67
CA PRO A 438 -7.41 -3.02 4.09
C PRO A 438 -6.95 -1.56 4.09
N PHE A 439 -5.77 -1.32 4.63
CA PHE A 439 -5.10 -0.02 4.63
C PHE A 439 -4.35 0.22 3.31
N GLU A 440 -5.07 0.19 2.19
CA GLU A 440 -4.47 0.27 0.83
C GLU A 440 -4.92 1.49 0.02
N LYS A 441 -6.00 2.18 0.39
CA LYS A 441 -6.52 3.33 -0.37
C LYS A 441 -6.01 4.64 0.20
N TRP A 442 -5.59 5.55 -0.68
CA TRP A 442 -5.08 6.88 -0.29
C TRP A 442 -6.05 7.64 0.63
N GLN A 443 -7.35 7.64 0.32
CA GLN A 443 -8.38 8.36 1.09
C GLN A 443 -8.49 7.85 2.53
N VAL A 444 -8.34 6.54 2.74
CA VAL A 444 -8.43 5.93 4.08
C VAL A 444 -7.31 6.44 4.98
N GLY A 445 -6.10 6.61 4.43
CA GLY A 445 -4.97 7.18 5.16
C GLY A 445 -5.14 8.66 5.47
N ALA A 446 -5.65 9.44 4.51
CA ALA A 446 -5.94 10.86 4.70
C ALA A 446 -7.02 11.09 5.78
N GLU A 447 -8.13 10.34 5.72
CA GLU A 447 -9.20 10.39 6.73
C GLU A 447 -8.72 10.00 8.12
N LEU A 448 -7.85 8.97 8.22
CA LEU A 448 -7.26 8.56 9.48
C LEU A 448 -6.39 9.67 10.08
N PHE A 449 -5.60 10.36 9.25
CA PHE A 449 -4.79 11.49 9.68
C PHE A 449 -5.66 12.63 10.21
N GLU A 450 -6.65 13.08 9.43
CA GLU A 450 -7.56 14.14 9.84
C GLU A 450 -8.29 13.82 11.15
N LYS A 451 -8.72 12.57 11.31
CA LYS A 451 -9.39 12.12 12.53
C LYS A 451 -8.47 12.21 13.75
N LEU A 452 -7.25 11.67 13.65
CA LEU A 452 -6.30 11.67 14.76
C LEU A 452 -5.84 13.08 15.11
N GLU A 453 -5.62 13.91 14.10
CA GLU A 453 -5.24 15.31 14.26
C GLU A 453 -6.35 16.14 14.92
N ARG A 454 -7.62 15.82 14.66
CA ARG A 454 -8.75 16.45 15.37
C ARG A 454 -8.83 16.04 16.84
N GLU A 455 -8.41 14.82 17.17
CA GLU A 455 -8.43 14.30 18.54
C GLU A 455 -7.23 14.78 19.35
N VAL A 456 -6.06 14.84 18.72
CA VAL A 456 -4.80 15.26 19.32
C VAL A 456 -4.00 16.02 18.28
N ASP A 457 -3.52 17.22 18.63
CA ASP A 457 -2.53 17.94 17.83
C ASP A 457 -1.27 17.07 17.71
N LEU A 458 -1.06 16.46 16.54
CA LEU A 458 0.00 15.49 16.32
C LEU A 458 1.36 16.19 16.26
N VAL A 459 1.42 17.42 15.73
CA VAL A 459 2.66 18.17 15.65
C VAL A 459 3.14 18.52 17.05
N ASP A 460 2.27 19.02 17.90
CA ASP A 460 2.60 19.41 19.28
C ASP A 460 2.93 18.18 20.15
N ARG A 461 2.19 17.08 20.00
CA ARG A 461 2.39 15.86 20.79
C ARG A 461 3.65 15.09 20.38
N ASP A 462 3.80 14.83 19.08
CA ASP A 462 4.76 13.83 18.58
C ASP A 462 6.02 14.48 18.01
N LEU A 463 5.90 15.51 17.19
CA LEU A 463 7.04 16.10 16.48
C LEU A 463 7.78 17.15 17.32
N ARG A 464 7.05 18.07 17.96
CA ARG A 464 7.60 19.22 18.68
C ARG A 464 8.63 18.85 19.75
N PRO A 465 8.47 17.77 20.56
CA PRO A 465 9.50 17.36 21.50
C PRO A 465 10.86 17.09 20.85
N PHE A 466 10.88 16.49 19.66
CA PHE A 466 12.13 16.21 18.95
C PHE A 466 12.73 17.47 18.32
N VAL A 467 11.88 18.40 17.86
CA VAL A 467 12.33 19.68 17.30
C VAL A 467 12.92 20.59 18.38
N GLU A 468 12.29 20.66 19.56
CA GLU A 468 12.77 21.45 20.70
C GLU A 468 14.09 20.91 21.28
N GLU A 469 14.33 19.59 21.16
CA GLU A 469 15.59 18.94 21.53
C GLU A 469 16.75 19.25 20.56
N CYS A 470 16.52 19.96 19.45
CA CYS A 470 17.55 20.28 18.47
C CYS A 470 18.11 21.70 18.69
N ASP A 471 19.44 21.83 18.78
CA ASP A 471 20.11 23.14 18.82
C ASP A 471 19.92 23.94 17.52
N GLY A 472 19.80 23.23 16.40
CA GLY A 472 19.54 23.79 15.08
C GLY A 472 19.03 22.74 14.12
N ILE A 473 17.73 22.80 13.81
CA ILE A 473 17.11 21.87 12.85
C ILE A 473 17.50 22.25 11.42
N GLN A 474 18.12 21.31 10.72
CA GLN A 474 18.52 21.48 9.32
C GLN A 474 17.35 21.25 8.35
N GLY A 475 16.51 20.27 8.66
CA GLY A 475 15.42 19.82 7.80
C GLY A 475 14.80 18.54 8.34
N ILE A 476 13.70 18.11 7.71
CA ILE A 476 12.96 16.91 8.06
C ILE A 476 13.02 15.96 6.87
N GLN A 477 13.33 14.69 7.15
CA GLN A 477 13.27 13.62 6.14
C GLN A 477 12.07 12.73 6.44
N ILE A 478 11.21 12.56 5.44
CA ILE A 478 10.01 11.74 5.49
C ILE A 478 10.21 10.55 4.55
N MET A 479 9.93 9.35 5.03
CA MET A 479 9.94 8.14 4.23
C MET A 479 8.55 7.52 4.31
N THR A 480 7.91 7.31 3.17
CA THR A 480 6.52 6.85 3.14
C THR A 480 6.24 6.01 1.91
N GLY A 481 5.34 5.05 2.04
CA GLY A 481 4.66 4.45 0.88
C GLY A 481 3.87 5.53 0.13
N ILE A 482 3.94 5.53 -1.20
CA ILE A 482 3.17 6.48 -2.04
C ILE A 482 2.09 5.80 -2.88
N ASP A 483 2.14 4.48 -3.00
CA ASP A 483 1.22 3.67 -3.79
C ASP A 483 0.16 2.94 -2.94
N ASP A 484 0.06 3.27 -1.65
CA ASP A 484 -0.91 2.75 -0.69
C ASP A 484 -1.55 3.89 0.16
N ALA A 485 -2.22 3.52 1.27
CA ALA A 485 -2.85 4.48 2.17
C ALA A 485 -1.85 5.39 2.89
N TRP A 486 -0.57 4.98 3.04
CA TRP A 486 0.45 5.83 3.67
C TRP A 486 0.71 7.09 2.87
N GLY A 487 0.48 7.08 1.56
CA GLY A 487 0.55 8.27 0.72
C GLY A 487 -0.38 9.38 1.21
N GLY A 488 -1.63 9.05 1.59
CA GLY A 488 -2.60 10.02 2.10
C GLY A 488 -2.32 10.44 3.53
N TRP A 489 -1.84 9.51 4.36
CA TRP A 489 -1.37 9.82 5.72
C TRP A 489 -0.19 10.82 5.70
N ALA A 490 0.78 10.58 4.83
CA ALA A 490 1.95 11.45 4.68
C ALA A 490 1.61 12.81 4.06
N SER A 491 0.62 12.87 3.15
CA SER A 491 0.11 14.13 2.62
C SER A 491 -0.39 15.05 3.74
N GLY A 492 -1.21 14.54 4.66
CA GLY A 492 -1.71 15.33 5.79
C GLY A 492 -0.59 15.79 6.72
N TRP A 493 0.37 14.92 7.04
CA TRP A 493 1.55 15.28 7.81
C TRP A 493 2.37 16.40 7.16
N LEU A 494 2.57 16.32 5.85
CA LEU A 494 3.38 17.26 5.10
C LEU A 494 2.73 18.64 5.02
N GLU A 495 1.40 18.71 4.85
CA GLU A 495 0.64 19.97 4.92
C GLU A 495 0.80 20.62 6.30
N ARG A 496 0.61 19.88 7.39
CA ARG A 496 0.77 20.43 8.75
C ARG A 496 2.20 20.85 9.07
N MET A 497 3.19 20.08 8.63
CA MET A 497 4.59 20.46 8.79
C MET A 497 4.93 21.71 7.96
N ARG A 498 4.34 21.88 6.78
CA ARG A 498 4.57 23.07 5.95
C ARG A 498 3.92 24.32 6.56
N ASP A 499 2.76 24.18 7.20
CA ASP A 499 2.09 25.26 7.92
C ASP A 499 2.90 25.73 9.15
N GLU A 500 3.40 24.81 9.97
CA GLU A 500 4.18 25.16 11.16
C GLU A 500 5.64 25.54 10.85
N TYR A 501 6.28 24.79 9.94
CA TYR A 501 7.72 24.85 9.67
C TYR A 501 8.04 25.24 8.23
N GLY A 502 7.32 26.22 7.67
CA GLY A 502 7.38 26.59 6.26
C GLY A 502 8.77 26.81 5.66
N LYS A 503 9.75 27.26 6.46
CA LYS A 503 11.13 27.54 6.02
C LYS A 503 12.08 26.34 6.07
N LEU A 504 11.69 25.23 6.69
CA LEU A 504 12.55 24.05 6.78
C LEU A 504 12.58 23.30 5.45
N SER A 505 13.75 22.72 5.14
CA SER A 505 13.88 21.81 4.01
C SER A 505 13.24 20.48 4.39
N ILE A 506 12.20 20.09 3.64
CA ILE A 506 11.47 18.83 3.86
C ILE A 506 11.73 17.91 2.66
N TRP A 507 12.44 16.82 2.90
CA TRP A 507 12.78 15.82 1.90
C TRP A 507 11.85 14.62 2.07
N THR A 508 11.12 14.27 1.02
CA THR A 508 10.18 13.14 1.05
C THR A 508 10.63 12.05 0.11
N TRP A 509 11.00 10.90 0.66
CA TRP A 509 11.34 9.68 -0.07
C TRP A 509 10.08 8.84 -0.25
N GLY A 510 9.56 8.83 -1.47
CA GLY A 510 8.34 8.11 -1.83
C GLY A 510 8.64 6.69 -2.27
N LEU A 511 8.40 5.72 -1.39
CA LEU A 511 8.67 4.30 -1.62
C LEU A 511 7.46 3.60 -2.25
N GLY A 512 7.70 2.64 -3.13
CA GLY A 512 6.65 1.79 -3.68
C GLY A 512 6.85 1.47 -5.15
N ASP A 513 6.16 0.42 -5.61
CA ASP A 513 6.22 -0.02 -7.01
C ASP A 513 5.46 0.92 -7.94
N GLN A 514 4.52 1.71 -7.41
CA GLN A 514 3.76 2.72 -8.16
C GLN A 514 3.05 2.12 -9.39
N GLY A 515 2.65 0.85 -9.29
CA GLY A 515 2.03 0.04 -10.35
C GLY A 515 2.95 -0.44 -11.48
N GLY A 516 4.26 -0.26 -11.36
CA GLY A 516 5.25 -0.74 -12.32
C GLY A 516 5.54 -2.24 -12.21
N ASN A 517 5.27 -2.87 -11.07
CA ASN A 517 5.52 -4.30 -10.86
C ASN A 517 4.47 -5.16 -11.57
N MET A 518 4.84 -5.76 -12.71
CA MET A 518 3.95 -6.56 -13.55
C MET A 518 3.53 -7.91 -12.93
N ALA A 519 4.19 -8.39 -11.87
CA ALA A 519 3.76 -9.60 -11.15
C ALA A 519 2.46 -9.36 -10.37
N THR A 520 2.16 -8.11 -10.02
CA THR A 520 0.97 -7.72 -9.27
C THR A 520 -0.28 -7.74 -10.16
N PRO A 521 -1.44 -8.22 -9.66
CA PRO A 521 -2.70 -8.20 -10.40
C PRO A 521 -3.04 -6.81 -10.94
N ARG A 522 -3.60 -6.76 -12.16
CA ARG A 522 -3.90 -5.51 -12.87
C ARG A 522 -4.74 -4.53 -12.03
N GLU A 523 -5.74 -5.02 -11.32
CA GLU A 523 -6.62 -4.19 -10.48
C GLU A 523 -5.83 -3.47 -9.38
N LYS A 524 -5.00 -4.22 -8.64
CA LYS A 524 -4.13 -3.66 -7.60
C LYS A 524 -3.09 -2.69 -8.17
N ARG A 525 -2.56 -2.96 -9.38
CA ARG A 525 -1.65 -2.00 -10.06
C ARG A 525 -2.35 -0.70 -10.43
N LEU A 526 -3.60 -0.76 -10.91
CA LEU A 526 -4.37 0.45 -11.21
C LEU A 526 -4.66 1.25 -9.94
N GLN A 527 -4.99 0.59 -8.84
CA GLN A 527 -5.13 1.23 -7.53
C GLN A 527 -3.82 1.88 -7.05
N GLN A 528 -2.68 1.20 -7.18
CA GLN A 528 -1.37 1.75 -6.87
C GLN A 528 -1.06 3.01 -7.69
N ILE A 529 -1.39 3.02 -8.98
CA ILE A 529 -1.22 4.18 -9.86
C ILE A 529 -2.14 5.33 -9.45
N GLU A 530 -3.40 5.03 -9.07
CA GLU A 530 -4.31 6.04 -8.53
C GLU A 530 -3.75 6.68 -7.26
N ASN A 531 -3.36 5.85 -6.28
CA ASN A 531 -2.76 6.31 -5.02
C ASN A 531 -1.49 7.15 -5.30
N THR A 532 -0.61 6.65 -6.18
CA THR A 532 0.62 7.37 -6.57
C THR A 532 0.31 8.72 -7.19
N SER A 533 -0.72 8.83 -8.01
CA SER A 533 -1.11 10.08 -8.66
C SER A 533 -1.58 11.13 -7.65
N ARG A 534 -2.38 10.72 -6.67
CA ARG A 534 -2.84 11.59 -5.56
C ARG A 534 -1.67 12.00 -4.67
N SER A 535 -0.84 11.05 -4.27
CA SER A 535 0.39 11.29 -3.50
C SER A 535 1.33 12.24 -4.24
N LEU A 536 1.56 12.03 -5.53
CA LEU A 536 2.46 12.85 -6.35
C LEU A 536 2.00 14.31 -6.39
N GLN A 537 0.70 14.56 -6.55
CA GLN A 537 0.15 15.92 -6.59
C GLN A 537 0.47 16.68 -5.29
N VAL A 538 0.16 16.10 -4.13
CA VAL A 538 0.35 16.77 -2.84
C VAL A 538 1.83 16.80 -2.42
N LEU A 539 2.53 15.66 -2.53
CA LEU A 539 3.91 15.54 -2.07
C LEU A 539 4.87 16.37 -2.92
N ALA A 540 4.66 16.49 -4.23
CA ALA A 540 5.50 17.35 -5.08
C ALA A 540 5.30 18.85 -4.76
N GLU A 541 4.08 19.26 -4.42
CA GLU A 541 3.75 20.65 -4.11
C GLU A 541 4.16 21.07 -2.69
N GLN A 542 4.12 20.16 -1.72
CA GLN A 542 4.40 20.51 -0.33
C GLN A 542 5.81 20.15 0.13
N SER A 543 6.49 19.20 -0.53
CA SER A 543 7.89 18.86 -0.21
C SER A 543 8.85 19.90 -0.79
N SER A 544 10.00 20.09 -0.14
CA SER A 544 11.11 20.84 -0.73
C SER A 544 11.78 20.01 -1.82
N VAL A 545 11.94 18.71 -1.56
CA VAL A 545 12.40 17.72 -2.54
C VAL A 545 11.57 16.44 -2.40
N PHE A 546 11.02 15.94 -3.50
CA PHE A 546 10.30 14.67 -3.56
C PHE A 546 11.09 13.66 -4.42
N ILE A 547 11.41 12.50 -3.83
CA ILE A 547 12.27 11.48 -4.46
C ILE A 547 11.49 10.17 -4.55
N PRO A 548 10.82 9.89 -5.68
CA PRO A 548 10.11 8.64 -5.85
C PRO A 548 11.07 7.50 -6.17
N MET A 549 11.07 6.46 -5.34
CA MET A 549 11.89 5.26 -5.45
C MET A 549 11.01 4.03 -5.70
N SER A 550 11.26 3.35 -6.82
CA SER A 550 10.71 2.03 -7.12
C SER A 550 11.32 0.97 -6.21
N ASN A 551 10.55 -0.05 -5.82
CA ASN A 551 11.11 -1.20 -5.10
C ASN A 551 12.01 -2.04 -6.01
N SER A 552 11.71 -2.07 -7.32
CA SER A 552 12.51 -2.78 -8.31
C SER A 552 13.23 -1.79 -9.22
N PRO A 553 14.57 -1.85 -9.34
CA PRO A 553 15.29 -0.99 -10.27
C PRO A 553 14.96 -1.38 -11.73
N ALA A 554 14.86 -0.40 -12.62
CA ALA A 554 14.59 -0.63 -14.04
C ALA A 554 15.80 -1.18 -14.79
N LYS A 555 17.00 -0.78 -14.37
CA LYS A 555 18.28 -1.33 -14.80
C LYS A 555 18.93 -1.98 -13.58
N SER A 556 19.18 -3.29 -13.63
CA SER A 556 19.94 -4.00 -12.61
C SER A 556 21.28 -4.47 -13.19
N PRO A 557 22.41 -4.11 -12.55
CA PRO A 557 23.72 -4.59 -12.95
C PRO A 557 23.93 -6.05 -12.51
N SER A 558 24.90 -6.72 -13.12
CA SER A 558 25.22 -8.13 -12.85
C SER A 558 25.74 -8.40 -11.44
N TYR A 559 26.33 -7.40 -10.79
CA TYR A 559 26.79 -7.47 -9.40
C TYR A 559 25.66 -7.37 -8.36
N LEU A 560 24.41 -7.18 -8.77
CA LEU A 560 23.27 -7.03 -7.86
C LEU A 560 22.40 -8.30 -7.89
N SER A 561 22.48 -9.12 -6.85
CA SER A 561 21.61 -10.28 -6.65
C SER A 561 20.42 -9.90 -5.77
N PHE A 562 19.38 -9.37 -6.42
CA PHE A 562 18.23 -8.75 -5.77
C PHE A 562 16.95 -9.58 -5.90
N ASP A 563 16.25 -9.78 -4.79
CA ASP A 563 14.93 -10.39 -4.74
C ASP A 563 13.89 -9.29 -4.50
N SER A 564 13.14 -8.94 -5.54
CA SER A 564 12.11 -7.90 -5.47
C SER A 564 10.87 -8.30 -4.66
N SER A 565 10.70 -9.59 -4.39
CA SER A 565 9.60 -10.08 -3.55
C SER A 565 9.89 -9.94 -2.06
N SER A 566 11.17 -9.83 -1.70
CA SER A 566 11.63 -9.70 -0.32
C SER A 566 11.74 -8.23 0.08
N PRO A 567 10.88 -7.74 0.99
CA PRO A 567 10.95 -6.36 1.46
C PRO A 567 12.30 -6.07 2.10
N TRP A 568 12.91 -7.04 2.79
CA TRP A 568 14.23 -6.88 3.41
C TRP A 568 15.33 -6.54 2.38
N HIS A 569 15.30 -7.14 1.19
CA HIS A 569 16.24 -6.80 0.11
C HIS A 569 15.94 -5.41 -0.46
N VAL A 570 14.65 -5.08 -0.67
CA VAL A 570 14.20 -3.75 -1.13
C VAL A 570 14.68 -2.66 -0.17
N GLY A 571 14.43 -2.83 1.13
CA GLY A 571 14.82 -1.89 2.18
C GLY A 571 16.34 -1.75 2.31
N ALA A 572 17.10 -2.84 2.13
CA ALA A 572 18.56 -2.78 2.11
C ALA A 572 19.10 -1.91 0.96
N LEU A 573 18.57 -2.07 -0.26
CA LEU A 573 18.96 -1.24 -1.40
C LEU A 573 18.56 0.23 -1.20
N GLN A 574 17.36 0.47 -0.67
CA GLN A 574 16.87 1.83 -0.37
C GLN A 574 17.69 2.49 0.75
N ALA A 575 18.14 1.73 1.76
CA ALA A 575 19.02 2.22 2.80
C ALA A 575 20.37 2.69 2.24
N VAL A 576 20.97 1.91 1.32
CA VAL A 576 22.21 2.30 0.62
C VAL A 576 22.02 3.62 -0.12
N ALA A 577 20.89 3.75 -0.83
CA ALA A 577 20.54 4.95 -1.58
C ALA A 577 20.49 6.20 -0.69
N LEU A 578 19.63 6.14 0.33
CA LEU A 578 19.28 7.24 1.20
C LEU A 578 20.48 7.67 2.05
N GLU A 579 21.18 6.69 2.63
CA GLU A 579 22.31 6.93 3.51
C GLU A 579 23.51 7.49 2.74
N SER A 580 23.77 6.99 1.53
CA SER A 580 24.85 7.48 0.66
C SER A 580 24.62 8.90 0.19
N MET A 581 23.42 9.23 -0.28
CA MET A 581 23.10 10.57 -0.77
C MET A 581 23.08 11.64 0.33
N THR A 582 22.59 11.28 1.52
CA THR A 582 22.48 12.22 2.64
C THR A 582 23.74 12.31 3.49
N MET A 583 24.78 11.55 3.17
CA MET A 583 26.04 11.53 3.93
C MET A 583 26.66 12.91 4.19
N PRO A 584 26.73 13.83 3.19
CA PRO A 584 27.40 15.13 3.37
C PRO A 584 26.72 15.99 4.44
N THR A 585 25.44 15.75 4.71
CA THR A 585 24.67 16.48 5.73
C THR A 585 25.12 16.17 7.15
N ARG A 586 25.78 15.02 7.34
CA ARG A 586 26.21 14.50 8.64
C ARG A 586 27.70 14.62 8.90
N LEU A 587 28.50 15.06 7.92
CA LEU A 587 29.94 15.23 8.09
C LEU A 587 30.25 16.39 9.02
N ARG A 588 31.33 16.28 9.79
CA ARG A 588 31.83 17.37 10.64
C ARG A 588 32.32 18.53 9.78
N ALA A 589 32.15 19.75 10.30
CA ALA A 589 32.53 20.96 9.56
C ALA A 589 34.04 21.06 9.28
N THR A 590 34.86 20.36 10.07
CA THR A 590 36.32 20.26 9.92
C THR A 590 36.75 19.61 8.61
N ASP A 591 35.91 18.76 8.01
CA ASP A 591 36.27 17.99 6.82
C ASP A 591 36.18 18.83 5.52
N GLY A 592 35.64 20.05 5.57
CA GLY A 592 35.48 20.93 4.41
C GLY A 592 34.51 20.43 3.32
N ARG A 593 34.01 19.20 3.47
CA ARG A 593 33.12 18.49 2.52
C ARG A 593 31.68 18.35 3.01
N ARG A 594 31.32 19.10 4.06
CA ARG A 594 29.96 19.13 4.61
C ARG A 594 29.03 19.90 3.67
N GLY A 595 27.90 19.29 3.30
CA GLY A 595 26.85 19.91 2.50
C GLY A 595 25.53 19.90 3.26
N THR A 596 24.81 21.03 3.32
CA THR A 596 23.50 21.03 3.99
C THR A 596 22.39 20.45 3.08
N LEU A 597 21.28 19.96 3.64
CA LEU A 597 20.10 19.56 2.85
C LEU A 597 19.64 20.69 1.92
N GLN A 598 19.66 21.93 2.42
CA GLN A 598 19.33 23.11 1.63
C GLN A 598 20.34 23.34 0.49
N ALA A 599 21.65 23.19 0.73
CA ALA A 599 22.66 23.34 -0.32
C ALA A 599 22.50 22.27 -1.43
N LEU A 600 22.18 21.03 -1.03
CA LEU A 600 21.84 19.97 -1.98
C LEU A 600 20.61 20.34 -2.81
N GLU A 601 19.54 20.80 -2.16
CA GLU A 601 18.29 21.24 -2.79
C GLU A 601 18.51 22.37 -3.83
N GLU A 602 19.27 23.40 -3.46
CA GLU A 602 19.53 24.57 -4.32
C GLU A 602 20.20 24.20 -5.65
N THR A 603 21.00 23.12 -5.67
CA THR A 603 21.72 22.68 -6.87
C THR A 603 20.80 22.16 -7.97
N PHE A 604 19.79 21.37 -7.61
CA PHE A 604 18.90 20.73 -8.59
C PHE A 604 17.49 21.33 -8.65
N ASN A 605 17.14 22.23 -7.72
CA ASN A 605 15.90 22.99 -7.70
C ASN A 605 16.16 24.51 -7.82
N SER A 606 16.96 24.92 -8.80
CA SER A 606 17.35 26.34 -9.00
C SER A 606 16.18 27.29 -9.30
N THR A 607 15.05 26.78 -9.80
CA THR A 607 13.84 27.56 -10.10
C THR A 607 12.80 27.55 -8.97
N GLY A 608 13.00 26.74 -7.91
CA GLY A 608 12.08 26.56 -6.78
C GLY A 608 10.79 25.79 -7.11
N LYS A 609 10.53 25.51 -8.38
CA LYS A 609 9.35 24.76 -8.85
C LYS A 609 9.64 23.29 -9.11
N ARG A 610 10.87 22.94 -9.51
CA ARG A 610 11.25 21.58 -9.90
C ARG A 610 11.70 20.75 -8.71
N ARG A 611 10.73 20.26 -7.94
CA ARG A 611 10.94 19.61 -6.64
C ARG A 611 11.09 18.09 -6.70
N ILE A 612 10.65 17.46 -7.78
CA ILE A 612 10.82 16.03 -8.04
C ILE A 612 12.23 15.75 -8.57
N ALA A 613 12.97 14.89 -7.88
CA ALA A 613 14.32 14.49 -8.27
C ALA A 613 14.39 12.98 -8.57
N LYS A 614 15.04 12.63 -9.68
CA LYS A 614 15.39 11.26 -10.05
C LYS A 614 16.61 10.80 -9.26
N PHE A 615 16.52 9.66 -8.61
CA PHE A 615 17.64 9.02 -7.94
C PHE A 615 18.31 7.96 -8.82
N GLY A 616 19.64 7.95 -8.86
CA GLY A 616 20.44 6.87 -9.43
C GLY A 616 21.68 6.59 -8.58
N MET A 617 22.21 5.37 -8.66
CA MET A 617 23.47 5.02 -8.02
C MET A 617 24.28 3.97 -8.78
N SER A 618 25.57 3.88 -8.48
CA SER A 618 26.47 2.80 -8.89
C SER A 618 27.24 2.29 -7.68
N ILE A 619 27.56 0.99 -7.70
CA ILE A 619 28.28 0.32 -6.61
C ILE A 619 29.51 -0.36 -7.22
N ALA A 620 30.63 -0.30 -6.51
CA ALA A 620 31.87 -0.92 -6.94
C ALA A 620 32.67 -1.46 -5.75
N ASP A 621 33.60 -2.35 -6.08
CA ASP A 621 34.62 -2.83 -5.15
C ASP A 621 35.62 -1.68 -4.89
N PRO A 622 35.83 -1.28 -3.61
CA PRO A 622 36.77 -0.22 -3.26
C PRO A 622 38.21 -0.51 -3.71
N ASP A 623 38.65 -1.77 -3.65
CA ASP A 623 40.04 -2.13 -3.97
C ASP A 623 40.29 -1.93 -5.47
N VAL A 624 39.35 -2.40 -6.31
CA VAL A 624 39.39 -2.23 -7.77
C VAL A 624 39.35 -0.76 -8.19
N LEU A 625 38.59 0.09 -7.47
CA LEU A 625 38.57 1.52 -7.73
C LEU A 625 39.92 2.18 -7.39
N SER A 626 40.51 1.84 -6.25
CA SER A 626 41.79 2.40 -5.82
C SER A 626 42.94 2.01 -6.76
N GLU A 627 42.95 0.78 -7.28
CA GLU A 627 43.91 0.33 -8.29
C GLU A 627 43.76 1.15 -9.58
N LYS A 628 42.53 1.32 -10.08
CA LYS A 628 42.26 2.14 -11.27
C LYS A 628 42.65 3.60 -11.10
N ALA A 629 42.37 4.19 -9.94
CA ALA A 629 42.76 5.56 -9.64
C ALA A 629 44.28 5.71 -9.63
N SER A 630 44.99 4.77 -8.98
CA SER A 630 46.45 4.73 -8.93
C SER A 630 47.07 4.55 -10.33
N GLU A 631 46.50 3.69 -11.16
CA GLU A 631 46.93 3.51 -12.55
C GLU A 631 46.75 4.77 -13.39
N GLN A 632 45.64 5.48 -13.23
CA GLN A 632 45.37 6.74 -13.93
C GLN A 632 46.33 7.84 -13.50
N ILE A 633 46.61 7.97 -12.20
CA ILE A 633 47.61 8.91 -11.67
C ILE A 633 48.99 8.55 -12.23
N ALA A 634 49.39 7.28 -12.21
CA ALA A 634 50.66 6.82 -12.77
C ALA A 634 50.76 7.03 -14.29
N GLN A 635 49.65 6.93 -15.02
CA GLN A 635 49.59 7.25 -16.45
C GLN A 635 49.71 8.77 -16.71
N ALA A 636 49.05 9.60 -15.89
CA ALA A 636 49.16 11.06 -15.96
C ALA A 636 50.58 11.55 -15.62
N GLU A 637 51.22 10.97 -14.60
CA GLU A 637 52.62 11.25 -14.25
C GLU A 637 53.59 10.82 -15.35
N LYS A 638 53.35 9.67 -16.00
CA LYS A 638 54.15 9.19 -17.15
C LYS A 638 53.95 10.01 -18.42
N ALA A 639 52.77 10.60 -18.61
CA ALA A 639 52.46 11.44 -19.78
C ALA A 639 53.13 12.83 -19.70
N GLY A 640 53.64 13.22 -18.53
CA GLY A 640 54.26 14.53 -18.31
C GLY A 640 53.22 15.66 -18.31
N SER A 641 53.43 16.67 -17.47
CA SER A 641 52.60 17.87 -17.39
C SER A 641 52.68 18.71 -18.68
N THR A 642 52.06 18.24 -19.74
CA THR A 642 51.64 19.04 -20.88
C THR A 642 50.14 19.19 -20.77
N THR A 643 49.70 20.36 -20.27
CA THR A 643 48.36 20.89 -20.45
C THR A 643 48.07 20.95 -21.95
N SER A 644 47.58 19.83 -22.50
CA SER A 644 46.93 19.82 -23.79
C SER A 644 45.62 20.58 -23.60
N HIS A 645 45.64 21.87 -23.94
CA HIS A 645 44.45 22.62 -24.30
C HIS A 645 43.85 21.91 -25.54
N ARG A 646 43.10 20.83 -25.31
CA ARG A 646 42.14 20.35 -26.29
C ARG A 646 41.05 21.41 -26.33
N THR A 647 40.98 22.09 -27.47
CA THR A 647 39.88 22.97 -27.86
C THR A 647 38.55 22.27 -27.56
N SER A 648 37.89 22.75 -26.52
CA SER A 648 36.62 22.28 -26.00
C SER A 648 35.47 22.87 -26.82
N GLU A 649 35.38 22.50 -28.09
CA GLU A 649 34.27 22.94 -28.96
C GLU A 649 33.35 21.80 -29.44
N GLU A 650 33.61 20.53 -29.12
CA GLU A 650 32.73 19.42 -29.52
C GLU A 650 32.56 18.29 -28.48
N GLY A 651 32.85 18.55 -27.20
CA GLY A 651 32.76 17.54 -26.15
C GLY A 651 32.00 18.06 -24.94
N GLY A 652 30.67 18.03 -24.97
CA GLY A 652 29.87 18.24 -23.76
C GLY A 652 30.31 17.21 -22.71
N GLU A 653 30.78 17.69 -21.55
CA GLU A 653 31.21 16.84 -20.43
C GLU A 653 30.10 15.82 -20.10
N GLN A 654 30.39 14.55 -20.33
CA GLN A 654 29.43 13.48 -20.20
C GLN A 654 29.17 13.23 -18.71
N LEU A 655 27.99 13.61 -18.21
CA LEU A 655 27.55 13.30 -16.85
C LEU A 655 27.68 11.79 -16.59
N ALA A 656 28.02 11.42 -15.36
CA ALA A 656 28.19 10.01 -15.02
C ALA A 656 26.87 9.23 -15.26
N GLU A 657 26.97 8.10 -15.96
CA GLU A 657 25.86 7.17 -16.08
C GLU A 657 25.80 6.29 -14.83
N PHE A 658 24.62 6.18 -14.23
CA PHE A 658 24.39 5.31 -13.09
C PHE A 658 23.87 3.94 -13.53
N ASP A 659 24.39 2.89 -12.91
CA ASP A 659 24.07 1.51 -13.26
C ASP A 659 22.70 1.09 -12.72
N ILE A 660 22.30 1.65 -11.56
CA ILE A 660 21.04 1.39 -10.87
C ILE A 660 20.14 2.60 -11.03
N ASP A 661 18.99 2.39 -11.66
CA ASP A 661 17.92 3.40 -11.82
C ASP A 661 16.66 2.93 -11.09
N VAL A 662 16.32 3.61 -9.99
CA VAL A 662 15.12 3.34 -9.18
C VAL A 662 13.98 4.32 -9.48
N PHE A 663 14.16 5.24 -10.42
CA PHE A 663 13.16 6.24 -10.77
C PHE A 663 12.33 5.81 -11.97
N THR A 664 12.97 5.33 -13.03
CA THR A 664 12.30 4.95 -14.28
C THR A 664 11.38 3.75 -14.06
N LYS A 665 10.15 3.79 -14.59
CA LYS A 665 9.14 2.73 -14.42
C LYS A 665 8.62 2.27 -15.77
N ASP A 666 8.52 0.96 -15.97
CA ASP A 666 7.98 0.37 -17.19
C ASP A 666 6.50 0.02 -17.00
N TYR A 667 5.61 0.88 -17.49
CA TYR A 667 4.17 0.64 -17.45
C TYR A 667 3.66 -0.26 -18.60
N ARG A 668 4.51 -0.67 -19.57
CA ARG A 668 4.21 -1.49 -20.78
C ARG A 668 2.98 -1.11 -21.63
N MET A 669 2.32 0.01 -21.31
CA MET A 669 1.06 0.48 -21.91
C MET A 669 1.20 1.81 -22.65
N ALA A 670 2.36 2.46 -22.55
CA ALA A 670 2.67 3.68 -23.27
C ALA A 670 3.49 3.34 -24.52
N PRO A 671 3.13 3.85 -25.71
CA PRO A 671 3.99 3.71 -26.88
C PRO A 671 5.32 4.38 -26.56
N THR A 672 6.42 3.62 -26.66
CA THR A 672 7.78 4.17 -26.54
C THR A 672 7.98 5.13 -27.70
N LYS A 673 7.75 6.44 -27.47
CA LYS A 673 8.28 7.47 -28.36
C LYS A 673 9.80 7.29 -28.43
N PRO A 674 10.45 7.61 -29.56
CA PRO A 674 11.91 7.64 -29.61
C PRO A 674 12.40 8.52 -28.46
N LYS A 675 13.34 7.99 -27.65
CA LYS A 675 13.91 8.72 -26.51
C LYS A 675 14.51 10.02 -27.05
N LYS A 676 13.83 11.15 -26.85
CA LYS A 676 14.45 12.46 -26.98
C LYS A 676 15.63 12.50 -26.01
N ARG A 677 16.69 13.20 -26.38
CA ARG A 677 17.85 13.37 -25.51
C ARG A 677 17.38 14.01 -24.20
N GLU A 678 17.59 13.32 -23.08
CA GLU A 678 17.22 13.79 -21.75
C GLU A 678 17.99 15.08 -21.45
N HIS A 679 17.26 16.15 -21.11
CA HIS A 679 17.86 17.41 -20.70
C HIS A 679 17.92 17.45 -19.17
N VAL A 680 19.12 17.63 -18.63
CA VAL A 680 19.37 17.74 -17.19
C VAL A 680 19.38 19.21 -16.81
N PHE A 681 18.57 19.59 -15.83
CA PHE A 681 18.53 20.96 -15.30
C PHE A 681 19.55 21.17 -14.19
N GLY A 682 19.71 20.18 -13.31
CA GLY A 682 20.69 20.20 -12.24
C GLY A 682 20.86 18.83 -11.60
N ARG A 683 22.00 18.61 -10.97
CA ARG A 683 22.37 17.32 -10.39
C ARG A 683 23.26 17.48 -9.15
N ALA A 684 22.89 16.83 -8.06
CA ALA A 684 23.73 16.68 -6.89
C ALA A 684 24.28 15.25 -6.83
N GLU A 685 25.59 15.10 -6.67
CA GLU A 685 26.27 13.81 -6.65
C GLU A 685 27.01 13.61 -5.32
N THR A 686 27.00 12.39 -4.78
CA THR A 686 27.77 12.03 -3.61
C THR A 686 28.55 10.74 -3.86
N SER A 687 29.88 10.82 -3.77
CA SER A 687 30.80 9.71 -3.93
C SER A 687 31.33 9.21 -2.59
N ARG A 688 31.40 7.89 -2.45
CA ARG A 688 32.05 7.16 -1.35
C ARG A 688 33.10 6.24 -1.95
N GLY A 689 34.36 6.46 -1.61
CA GLY A 689 35.50 5.79 -2.25
C GLY A 689 36.10 6.60 -3.40
N GLU A 690 37.16 6.07 -4.00
CA GLU A 690 37.98 6.77 -5.01
C GLU A 690 37.37 6.65 -6.41
N TRP A 691 36.20 7.27 -6.59
CA TRP A 691 35.60 7.43 -7.91
C TRP A 691 36.36 8.49 -8.70
N ASN A 692 36.58 8.26 -10.00
CA ASN A 692 37.10 9.29 -10.87
C ASN A 692 35.97 10.27 -11.21
N VAL A 693 35.90 11.37 -10.47
CA VAL A 693 34.88 12.41 -10.61
C VAL A 693 35.51 13.67 -11.22
N GLY A 694 34.85 14.30 -12.20
CA GLY A 694 35.32 15.54 -12.82
C GLY A 694 35.27 16.76 -11.88
N GLU A 695 35.85 17.89 -12.32
CA GLU A 695 35.90 19.14 -11.53
C GLU A 695 34.51 19.74 -11.23
N ASP A 696 34.34 20.30 -10.04
CA ASP A 696 33.10 20.96 -9.59
C ASP A 696 32.77 22.19 -10.45
N ARG A 697 31.49 22.39 -10.79
CA ARG A 697 31.01 23.63 -11.40
C ARG A 697 30.13 24.39 -10.43
N ASP A 698 30.37 25.69 -10.29
CA ASP A 698 29.57 26.57 -9.43
C ASP A 698 28.14 26.75 -10.01
N PRO A 699 27.07 26.42 -9.25
CA PRO A 699 25.68 26.66 -9.66
C PRO A 699 25.32 28.12 -9.93
N HIS A 700 26.17 29.08 -9.57
CA HIS A 700 25.93 30.53 -9.72
C HIS A 700 26.69 31.18 -10.89
N GLU A 701 27.50 30.44 -11.64
CA GLU A 701 28.16 30.94 -12.84
C GLU A 701 27.16 31.08 -14.01
N ARG A 702 26.62 32.30 -14.18
CA ARG A 702 25.69 32.65 -15.27
C ARG A 702 26.24 32.50 -16.69
N PHE A 703 27.54 32.26 -16.86
CA PHE A 703 28.22 32.25 -18.16
C PHE A 703 28.70 30.85 -18.60
N ALA A 704 28.45 29.80 -17.81
CA ALA A 704 28.81 28.44 -18.17
C ALA A 704 27.65 27.75 -18.93
N GLU A 705 27.91 27.25 -20.13
CA GLU A 705 26.98 26.37 -20.86
C GLU A 705 27.02 24.97 -20.23
N GLY A 706 25.93 24.53 -19.58
CA GLY A 706 25.77 23.18 -19.02
C GLY A 706 24.84 23.08 -17.80
N PRO A 707 24.47 21.85 -17.37
CA PRO A 707 23.68 21.64 -16.15
C PRO A 707 24.46 22.04 -14.89
N ALA A 708 23.76 22.57 -13.88
CA ALA A 708 24.37 22.82 -12.57
C ALA A 708 24.69 21.49 -11.87
N VAL A 709 25.96 21.24 -11.54
CA VAL A 709 26.39 19.98 -10.91
C VAL A 709 27.21 20.28 -9.66
N GLN A 710 26.76 19.78 -8.51
CA GLN A 710 27.51 19.84 -7.26
C GLN A 710 27.91 18.43 -6.82
N ARG A 711 29.19 18.19 -6.55
CA ARG A 711 29.68 16.90 -6.05
C ARG A 711 30.15 17.00 -4.61
N PHE A 712 29.86 15.96 -3.86
CA PHE A 712 30.32 15.77 -2.50
C PHE A 712 31.09 14.46 -2.43
N THR A 713 32.25 14.47 -1.78
CA THR A 713 33.03 13.25 -1.56
C THR A 713 33.03 12.92 -0.06
N ALA A 714 32.42 11.81 0.32
CA ALA A 714 32.49 11.33 1.70
C ALA A 714 33.79 10.54 1.91
N PRO A 715 34.49 10.74 3.05
CA PRO A 715 35.73 10.03 3.34
C PRO A 715 35.53 8.56 3.73
N LEU A 716 34.28 8.13 3.96
CA LEU A 716 33.94 6.80 4.44
C LEU A 716 33.26 5.98 3.33
N LEU A 717 33.69 4.72 3.20
CA LEU A 717 32.98 3.69 2.42
C LEU A 717 31.68 3.30 3.11
N PHE A 718 30.73 2.75 2.35
CA PHE A 718 29.48 2.25 2.91
C PHE A 718 29.72 0.91 3.64
N PRO A 719 29.36 0.79 4.93
CA PRO A 719 29.54 -0.43 5.71
C PRO A 719 28.40 -1.43 5.48
N LEU A 720 28.74 -2.68 5.19
CA LEU A 720 27.80 -3.80 5.12
C LEU A 720 27.82 -4.54 6.47
N LEU A 721 26.75 -4.37 7.24
CA LEU A 721 26.56 -5.04 8.52
C LEU A 721 25.94 -6.42 8.34
N ASP A 722 25.96 -7.27 9.38
CA ASP A 722 25.34 -8.60 9.33
C ASP A 722 23.81 -8.58 9.24
N SER A 723 23.19 -7.42 9.47
CA SER A 723 21.78 -7.13 9.28
C SER A 723 21.43 -6.92 7.79
N PHE A 724 22.44 -6.68 6.95
CA PHE A 724 22.27 -6.62 5.49
C PHE A 724 22.25 -8.04 4.89
N PRO A 725 21.53 -8.24 3.78
CA PRO A 725 21.59 -9.50 3.06
C PRO A 725 23.00 -9.74 2.52
N SER A 726 23.68 -10.77 3.01
CA SER A 726 25.08 -11.05 2.69
C SER A 726 25.35 -11.33 1.21
N SER A 727 24.32 -11.69 0.44
CA SER A 727 24.40 -12.02 -0.99
C SER A 727 23.83 -10.95 -1.91
N ILE A 728 23.48 -9.74 -1.42
CA ILE A 728 22.86 -8.71 -2.26
C ILE A 728 23.84 -8.10 -3.26
N PHE A 729 25.09 -7.88 -2.85
CA PHE A 729 26.14 -7.30 -3.68
C PHE A 729 27.27 -8.31 -3.93
N ASP A 730 27.43 -8.71 -5.18
CA ASP A 730 28.54 -9.55 -5.66
C ASP A 730 29.64 -8.66 -6.25
N VAL A 731 30.29 -7.90 -5.37
CA VAL A 731 31.44 -7.06 -5.69
C VAL A 731 32.67 -7.61 -4.99
N GLY A 732 33.67 -8.03 -5.76
CA GLY A 732 34.97 -8.48 -5.24
C GLY A 732 35.02 -9.94 -4.79
N SER A 733 35.81 -10.24 -3.76
CA SER A 733 36.09 -11.59 -3.25
C SER A 733 34.93 -12.25 -2.45
N GLY A 734 33.69 -11.80 -2.64
CA GLY A 734 32.48 -12.40 -2.03
C GLY A 734 32.31 -12.18 -0.52
N LYS A 735 33.17 -11.36 0.11
CA LYS A 735 33.13 -11.01 1.56
C LYS A 735 33.55 -9.55 1.82
N ALA A 736 33.18 -8.63 0.94
CA ALA A 736 33.47 -7.21 1.18
C ALA A 736 32.57 -6.69 2.31
N ASN A 737 33.14 -6.33 3.46
CA ASN A 737 32.40 -5.69 4.58
C ASN A 737 32.15 -4.20 4.34
N LYS A 738 32.75 -3.62 3.29
CA LYS A 738 32.60 -2.22 2.90
C LYS A 738 32.54 -2.12 1.38
N ILE A 739 31.71 -1.23 0.87
CA ILE A 739 31.53 -1.01 -0.57
C ILE A 739 31.70 0.47 -0.93
N ALA A 740 32.17 0.73 -2.14
CA ALA A 740 32.17 2.06 -2.71
C ALA A 740 30.81 2.33 -3.37
N VAL A 741 30.23 3.49 -3.10
CA VAL A 741 28.91 3.88 -3.61
C VAL A 741 29.00 5.26 -4.23
N TYR A 742 28.42 5.42 -5.41
CA TYR A 742 28.27 6.70 -6.05
C TYR A 742 26.78 6.96 -6.31
N ALA A 743 26.21 7.97 -5.67
CA ALA A 743 24.79 8.29 -5.74
C ALA A 743 24.58 9.67 -6.36
N GLY A 744 23.45 9.88 -7.02
CA GLY A 744 23.08 11.19 -7.53
C GLY A 744 21.58 11.43 -7.62
N LEU A 745 21.20 12.67 -7.33
CA LEU A 745 19.87 13.23 -7.52
C LEU A 745 19.89 14.15 -8.73
N THR A 746 19.02 13.89 -9.71
CA THR A 746 18.98 14.58 -10.99
C THR A 746 17.59 15.14 -11.25
N THR A 747 17.51 16.41 -11.61
CA THR A 747 16.29 17.03 -12.13
C THR A 747 16.39 17.06 -13.64
N SER A 748 15.48 16.38 -14.35
CA SER A 748 15.54 16.27 -15.81
C SER A 748 14.16 16.20 -16.46
N THR A 749 14.11 16.35 -17.79
CA THR A 749 12.87 16.20 -18.58
C THR A 749 12.27 14.78 -18.50
N ALA A 750 13.03 13.78 -18.05
CA ALA A 750 12.51 12.42 -17.83
C ALA A 750 11.40 12.37 -16.76
N VAL A 751 11.38 13.33 -15.83
CA VAL A 751 10.29 13.47 -14.86
C VAL A 751 8.98 13.77 -15.57
N ALA A 752 8.97 14.74 -16.50
CA ALA A 752 7.78 15.10 -17.27
C ALA A 752 7.23 13.90 -18.06
N ASP A 753 8.11 13.13 -18.71
CA ASP A 753 7.72 11.94 -19.48
C ASP A 753 7.04 10.88 -18.60
N GLN A 754 7.56 10.66 -17.39
CA GLN A 754 6.99 9.70 -16.46
C GLN A 754 5.65 10.18 -15.90
N VAL A 755 5.54 11.46 -15.52
CA VAL A 755 4.29 12.07 -15.02
C VAL A 755 3.21 12.03 -16.10
N ARG A 756 3.54 12.35 -17.36
CA ARG A 756 2.63 12.21 -18.51
C ARG A 756 2.17 10.79 -18.75
N THR A 757 3.07 9.82 -18.54
CA THR A 757 2.71 8.41 -18.66
C THR A 757 1.66 8.01 -17.62
N VAL A 758 1.83 8.46 -16.38
CA VAL A 758 0.85 8.26 -15.30
C VAL A 758 -0.46 8.97 -15.61
N GLU A 759 -0.42 10.23 -16.05
CA GLU A 759 -1.60 11.02 -16.46
C GLU A 759 -2.41 10.31 -17.56
N GLN A 760 -1.76 9.78 -18.61
CA GLN A 760 -2.42 9.02 -19.68
C GLN A 760 -3.08 7.74 -19.19
N ILE A 761 -2.54 7.09 -18.16
CA ILE A 761 -3.14 5.91 -17.56
C ILE A 761 -4.36 6.32 -16.74
N VAL A 762 -4.24 7.31 -15.85
CA VAL A 762 -5.33 7.85 -15.02
C VAL A 762 -6.48 8.36 -15.87
N ARG A 763 -6.20 9.10 -16.95
CA ARG A 763 -7.20 9.59 -17.91
C ARG A 763 -8.04 8.47 -18.52
N ARG A 764 -7.50 7.25 -18.64
CA ARG A 764 -8.20 6.06 -19.18
C ARG A 764 -8.84 5.18 -18.10
N MET A 765 -8.60 5.46 -16.82
CA MET A 765 -9.25 4.74 -15.73
C MET A 765 -10.71 5.18 -15.58
N HIS A 766 -11.60 4.19 -15.44
CA HIS A 766 -13.04 4.38 -15.26
C HIS A 766 -13.50 4.10 -13.81
N MET A 767 -12.57 3.77 -12.92
CA MET A 767 -12.84 3.49 -11.50
C MET A 767 -12.89 4.76 -10.64
N VAL A 768 -12.36 5.88 -11.16
CA VAL A 768 -12.36 7.19 -10.52
C VAL A 768 -13.52 8.02 -11.08
N SER A 769 -14.13 8.86 -10.24
CA SER A 769 -15.20 9.77 -10.68
C SER A 769 -14.67 10.73 -11.76
N LEU A 770 -15.54 11.19 -12.67
CA LEU A 770 -15.11 12.00 -13.81
C LEU A 770 -14.48 13.33 -13.36
N GLU A 771 -15.06 13.95 -12.33
CA GLU A 771 -14.56 15.19 -11.73
C GLU A 771 -13.19 14.99 -11.07
N GLU A 772 -13.02 13.96 -10.24
CA GLU A 772 -11.72 13.66 -9.61
C GLU A 772 -10.65 13.29 -10.63
N ARG A 773 -11.03 12.61 -11.71
CA ARG A 773 -10.08 12.27 -12.77
C ARG A 773 -9.58 13.53 -13.48
N GLU A 774 -10.46 14.49 -13.74
CA GLU A 774 -10.08 15.75 -14.38
C GLU A 774 -9.19 16.59 -13.48
N THR A 775 -9.49 16.69 -12.17
CA THR A 775 -8.64 17.42 -11.22
C THR A 775 -7.25 16.79 -11.09
N LEU A 776 -7.17 15.46 -11.00
CA LEU A 776 -5.90 14.74 -10.95
C LEU A 776 -5.09 14.92 -12.24
N CYS A 777 -5.72 14.80 -13.41
CA CYS A 777 -5.02 14.98 -14.69
C CYS A 777 -4.48 16.41 -14.83
N ASN A 778 -5.26 17.41 -14.43
CA ASN A 778 -4.82 18.82 -14.46
C ASN A 778 -3.61 19.04 -13.54
N GLY A 779 -3.64 18.51 -12.31
CA GLY A 779 -2.51 18.61 -11.37
C GLY A 779 -1.23 17.95 -11.90
N LEU A 780 -1.34 16.74 -12.45
CA LEU A 780 -0.23 16.05 -13.09
C LEU A 780 0.32 16.79 -14.31
N GLN A 781 -0.58 17.40 -15.11
CA GLN A 781 -0.17 18.19 -16.26
C GLN A 781 0.62 19.42 -15.85
N THR A 782 0.18 20.16 -14.81
CA THR A 782 0.92 21.30 -14.25
C THR A 782 2.32 20.88 -13.79
N ILE A 783 2.43 19.75 -13.08
CA ILE A 783 3.74 19.21 -12.66
C ILE A 783 4.62 18.90 -13.88
N ALA A 784 4.07 18.28 -14.93
CA ALA A 784 4.86 17.96 -16.12
C ALA A 784 5.33 19.21 -16.88
N GLU A 785 4.50 20.26 -16.95
CA GLU A 785 4.81 21.52 -17.63
C GLU A 785 5.99 22.26 -16.99
N GLU A 786 6.14 22.22 -15.66
CA GLU A 786 7.29 22.85 -14.96
C GLU A 786 8.66 22.26 -15.33
N TYR A 787 8.65 21.03 -15.84
CA TYR A 787 9.83 20.30 -16.29
C TYR A 787 10.08 20.43 -17.79
N ASP A 788 9.14 21.03 -18.53
CA ASP A 788 9.33 21.44 -19.92
C ASP A 788 9.65 22.95 -20.02
N GLU A 789 9.07 23.77 -19.14
CA GLU A 789 9.22 25.23 -19.11
C GLU A 789 10.71 25.59 -18.93
N GLY A 790 11.33 26.12 -19.99
CA GLY A 790 12.77 26.43 -20.08
C GLY A 790 13.55 25.61 -21.11
N TRP A 791 12.93 24.58 -21.71
CA TRP A 791 13.47 23.83 -22.85
C TRP A 791 12.43 23.80 -23.97
N ASP A 792 12.38 24.88 -24.77
CA ASP A 792 11.58 24.89 -25.98
C ASP A 792 12.37 24.20 -27.10
N SER A 793 11.79 23.13 -27.65
CA SER A 793 12.32 22.35 -28.78
C SER A 793 12.26 23.14 -30.09
N GLY A 794 12.58 24.44 -30.07
CA GLY A 794 12.49 25.37 -31.19
C GLY A 794 13.58 25.22 -32.25
N SER A 795 14.34 24.13 -32.25
CA SER A 795 15.22 23.76 -33.36
C SER A 795 14.75 22.46 -34.02
N ASP A 796 13.51 22.46 -34.52
CA ASP A 796 13.29 21.81 -35.81
C ASP A 796 14.03 22.71 -36.82
N SER A 797 15.29 22.37 -37.08
CA SER A 797 15.95 22.83 -38.29
C SER A 797 15.21 22.19 -39.44
N ASP A 798 14.37 22.99 -40.10
CA ASP A 798 14.03 22.80 -41.51
C ASP A 798 15.36 22.66 -42.28
N GLU A 799 15.81 21.43 -42.50
CA GLU A 799 16.70 21.11 -43.60
C GLU A 799 15.81 20.76 -44.80
N ASP A 800 15.45 21.80 -45.55
CA ASP A 800 15.25 21.71 -46.98
C ASP A 800 16.59 21.25 -47.60
N ASP A 801 16.68 19.97 -48.01
CA ASP A 801 17.22 19.51 -49.31
C ASP A 801 17.04 17.99 -49.53
#